data_AF-A0A845FVM2-F1
#
_entry.id   AF-A0A845FVM2-F1
#
_cell.length_a   1.000
_cell.length_b   1.000
_cell.length_c   1.000
_cell.angle_alpha   90.00
_cell.angle_beta   90.00
_cell.angle_gamma   90.00
#
_symmetry.space_group_name_H-M   'P 1'
#
loop_
_entity.id
_entity.type
_entity.pdbx_description
1 polymer ?
#
loop_
_entity_poly.entity_id
_entity_poly.type
_entity_poly.pdbx_seq_one_letter_code
_entity_poly.pdbx_strand_id
1 'polypeptide(L)'
;MDFKQAWSTLWRGLRGIIVATLSWLWRFLKQLLCGSWQRLKAIGHALWQIWLSLGTPWMRRIAIVLLVLVVGYQQLQQFLQPNLTREEITALHYLNDGWDSQDRENYYYSPQGTELLGIDYDWYVNLELPMSTRMLNDPDNMRGWGFIVDPGQQASSANPGNLAVGLTRHINPDNQKVRLDITCAACHTGELHYKGTALRVDGGQAVQSIATPKPGEFITTLAAATIETYINPAKWDRFADRVAGPGDDAARDQLRKDVREFIGNIIAFVRGPGAISLYPVEEGRGRTDAVARIGNVVFGYDIKQPQNYQIANAPVSYPFMWDIWRFDWVQYSGFTNQPMARNLGEALGVLAPIKLVDEDGKLLTDDSFGDTAIDLTGMHCIETTLRKLKPPAWPEEILGRVDIDKARHGKALFADQCAFCHGPHVSKPYDWPLATKAGELLPGQASSNPEWDLAGDLVYKDGKPYRRDWRETIWSVPWIDVDVVGTDPNTVDNFNRPRYDATLLAPGSGPVNAGQGLQVLLNILVPRIYEKEGITGELIPDYDGTNVPFRISDRRAYKSRPLHGVWATPPFLHNGSVPTIYDLLSPLEERPTRFAVGNRDYDPVKLGYVTAAGPGSFVHDTSVDGNSNQGHLFTDVAMPGRIGDRLSASDRLALIEYLKVMGNPKFSDALGGDPMNWDNYSPPPEDTTGPAACEKTIHRFDLQARAEVQP
;
A
#
# COMPACT_ATOMS: atom_id res chain seq x y z
N MET A 1 51.34 -1.38 -74.28
CA MET A 1 52.08 -1.60 -73.01
C MET A 1 51.16 -2.38 -72.09
N ASP A 2 51.58 -3.58 -71.69
CA ASP A 2 50.70 -4.64 -71.21
C ASP A 2 50.25 -4.44 -69.75
N PHE A 3 48.97 -4.09 -69.60
CA PHE A 3 48.29 -3.83 -68.33
C PHE A 3 48.35 -5.04 -67.38
N LYS A 4 48.45 -6.27 -67.90
CA LYS A 4 48.58 -7.48 -67.07
C LYS A 4 49.92 -7.54 -66.33
N GLN A 5 50.99 -7.07 -66.96
CA GLN A 5 52.32 -7.11 -66.35
C GLN A 5 52.42 -6.07 -65.23
N ALA A 6 51.89 -4.86 -65.45
CA ALA A 6 51.79 -3.82 -64.41
C ALA A 6 50.93 -4.27 -63.23
N TRP A 7 49.74 -4.85 -63.48
CA TRP A 7 48.84 -5.32 -62.43
C TRP A 7 49.41 -6.50 -61.63
N SER A 8 50.10 -7.44 -62.30
CA SER A 8 50.74 -8.56 -61.60
C SER A 8 51.89 -8.10 -60.69
N THR A 9 52.60 -7.04 -61.08
CA THR A 9 53.71 -6.47 -60.30
C THR A 9 53.17 -5.70 -59.10
N LEU A 10 52.11 -4.91 -59.31
CA LEU A 10 51.38 -4.20 -58.25
C LEU A 10 50.75 -5.18 -57.24
N TRP A 11 50.15 -6.27 -57.71
CA TRP A 11 49.52 -7.27 -56.83
C TRP A 11 50.53 -8.12 -56.07
N ARG A 12 51.71 -8.41 -56.65
CA ARG A 12 52.84 -9.03 -55.92
C ARG A 12 53.39 -8.07 -54.86
N GLY A 13 53.50 -6.78 -55.18
CA GLY A 13 53.88 -5.74 -54.22
C GLY A 13 52.89 -5.62 -53.07
N LEU A 14 51.59 -5.54 -53.37
CA LEU A 14 50.52 -5.47 -52.37
C LEU A 14 50.45 -6.72 -51.50
N ARG A 15 50.56 -7.92 -52.10
CA ARG A 15 50.65 -9.18 -51.34
C ARG A 15 51.86 -9.20 -50.41
N GLY A 16 53.03 -8.75 -50.89
CA GLY A 16 54.23 -8.64 -50.08
C GLY A 16 54.04 -7.71 -48.88
N ILE A 17 53.42 -6.54 -49.10
CA ILE A 17 53.10 -5.58 -48.04
C ILE A 17 52.10 -6.16 -47.04
N ILE A 18 51.00 -6.76 -47.51
CA ILE A 18 49.95 -7.36 -46.65
C ILE A 18 50.51 -8.51 -45.80
N VAL A 19 51.33 -9.38 -46.39
CA VAL A 19 51.95 -10.50 -45.66
C VAL A 19 52.96 -9.97 -44.63
N ALA A 20 53.69 -8.90 -44.95
CA ALA A 20 54.61 -8.25 -44.03
C ALA A 20 53.88 -7.55 -42.87
N THR A 21 52.80 -6.81 -43.14
CA THR A 21 51.99 -6.18 -42.08
C THR A 21 51.28 -7.20 -41.21
N LEU A 22 50.69 -8.26 -41.78
CA LEU A 22 50.08 -9.34 -40.99
C LEU A 22 51.12 -10.09 -40.14
N SER A 23 52.31 -10.36 -40.68
CA SER A 23 53.41 -10.97 -39.91
C SER A 23 53.91 -10.05 -38.81
N TRP A 24 53.97 -8.74 -39.05
CA TRP A 24 54.34 -7.74 -38.05
C TRP A 24 53.26 -7.62 -36.96
N LEU A 25 51.98 -7.52 -37.34
CA LEU A 25 50.85 -7.49 -36.40
C LEU A 25 50.81 -8.75 -35.54
N TRP A 26 51.04 -9.93 -36.13
CA TRP A 26 51.09 -11.19 -35.41
C TRP A 26 52.27 -11.24 -34.42
N ARG A 27 53.46 -10.76 -34.84
CA ARG A 27 54.62 -10.65 -33.93
C ARG A 27 54.36 -9.65 -32.81
N PHE A 28 53.71 -8.52 -33.11
CA PHE A 28 53.37 -7.48 -32.15
C PHE A 28 52.31 -7.95 -31.14
N LEU A 29 51.21 -8.58 -31.60
CA LEU A 29 50.20 -9.22 -30.75
C LEU A 29 50.80 -10.32 -29.89
N LYS A 30 51.66 -11.17 -30.47
CA LYS A 30 52.36 -12.21 -29.71
C LYS A 30 53.29 -11.62 -28.65
N GLN A 31 54.01 -10.53 -28.94
CA GLN A 31 54.83 -9.82 -27.96
C GLN A 31 53.98 -9.16 -26.86
N LEU A 32 52.86 -8.54 -27.20
CA LEU A 32 51.93 -7.97 -26.21
C LEU A 32 51.33 -9.06 -25.32
N LEU A 33 50.85 -10.16 -25.89
CA LEU A 33 50.27 -11.27 -25.14
C LEU A 33 51.33 -11.99 -24.29
N CYS A 34 52.52 -12.26 -24.83
CA CYS A 34 53.62 -12.83 -24.04
C CYS A 34 54.10 -11.87 -22.94
N GLY A 35 54.17 -10.57 -23.22
CA GLY A 35 54.56 -9.54 -22.24
C GLY A 35 53.54 -9.42 -21.11
N SER A 36 52.24 -9.39 -21.44
CA SER A 36 51.14 -9.40 -20.48
C SER A 36 51.14 -10.69 -19.65
N TRP A 37 51.37 -11.83 -20.28
CA TRP A 37 51.47 -13.13 -19.58
C TRP A 37 52.70 -13.20 -18.66
N GLN A 38 53.84 -12.67 -19.08
CA GLN A 38 55.03 -12.57 -18.23
C GLN A 38 54.81 -11.63 -17.06
N ARG A 39 54.11 -10.50 -17.25
CA ARG A 39 53.72 -9.60 -16.14
C ARG A 39 52.76 -10.27 -15.17
N LEU A 40 51.75 -10.99 -15.65
CA LEU A 40 50.83 -11.76 -14.80
C LEU A 40 51.56 -12.87 -14.02
N LYS A 41 52.50 -13.58 -14.67
CA LYS A 41 53.36 -14.55 -13.99
C LYS A 41 54.25 -13.89 -12.93
N ALA A 42 54.84 -12.74 -13.23
CA ALA A 42 55.68 -11.99 -12.29
C ALA A 42 54.85 -11.49 -11.09
N ILE A 43 53.64 -10.97 -11.32
CA ILE A 43 52.68 -10.58 -10.28
C ILE A 43 52.28 -11.79 -9.45
N GLY A 44 51.89 -12.90 -10.08
CA GLY A 44 51.52 -14.13 -9.38
C GLY A 44 52.67 -14.70 -8.55
N HIS A 45 53.90 -14.66 -9.08
CA HIS A 45 55.09 -15.09 -8.35
C HIS A 45 55.41 -14.14 -7.19
N ALA A 46 55.27 -12.82 -7.37
CA ALA A 46 55.44 -11.84 -6.30
C ALA A 46 54.39 -12.04 -5.19
N LEU A 47 53.12 -12.23 -5.54
CA LEU A 47 52.04 -12.54 -4.61
C LEU A 47 52.28 -13.87 -3.89
N TRP A 48 52.82 -14.88 -4.57
CA TRP A 48 53.19 -16.15 -3.95
C TRP A 48 54.35 -16.00 -2.96
N GLN A 49 55.37 -15.21 -3.28
CA GLN A 49 56.47 -14.93 -2.35
C GLN A 49 56.00 -14.11 -1.15
N ILE A 50 55.13 -13.12 -1.37
CA ILE A 50 54.46 -12.36 -0.28
C ILE A 50 53.65 -13.33 0.59
N TRP A 51 52.88 -14.24 -0.02
CA TRP A 51 52.12 -15.26 0.69
C TRP A 51 53.00 -16.16 1.56
N LEU A 52 54.12 -16.65 1.01
CA LEU A 52 55.10 -17.44 1.76
C LEU A 52 55.76 -16.64 2.89
N SER A 53 55.90 -15.32 2.74
CA SER A 53 56.48 -14.44 3.76
C SER A 53 55.56 -14.14 4.95
N LEU A 54 54.24 -14.42 4.85
CA LEU A 54 53.27 -14.25 5.94
C LEU A 54 53.44 -15.26 7.10
N GLY A 55 54.45 -16.13 7.02
CA GLY A 55 54.87 -17.01 8.10
C GLY A 55 54.55 -18.48 7.86
N THR A 56 54.40 -19.23 8.95
CA THR A 56 54.20 -20.68 8.93
C THR A 56 52.89 -21.07 8.20
N PRO A 57 52.74 -22.35 7.80
CA PRO A 57 51.50 -22.81 7.16
C PRO A 57 50.22 -22.54 7.97
N TRP A 58 50.29 -22.50 9.30
CA TRP A 58 49.14 -22.19 10.15
C TRP A 58 48.78 -20.70 10.15
N MET A 59 49.76 -19.79 10.14
CA MET A 59 49.53 -18.35 10.02
C MET A 59 48.85 -18.01 8.69
N ARG A 60 49.28 -18.66 7.62
CA ARG A 60 48.63 -18.59 6.31
C ARG A 60 47.19 -19.09 6.33
N ARG A 61 46.91 -20.24 6.96
CA ARG A 61 45.53 -20.73 7.12
C ARG A 61 44.66 -19.73 7.88
N ILE A 62 45.19 -19.13 8.95
CA ILE A 62 44.49 -18.07 9.69
C ILE A 62 44.23 -16.86 8.80
N ALA A 63 45.22 -16.40 8.02
CA ALA A 63 45.03 -15.28 7.10
C ALA A 63 43.93 -15.53 6.06
N ILE A 64 43.84 -16.76 5.51
CA ILE A 64 42.72 -17.15 4.63
C ILE A 64 41.39 -17.12 5.38
N VAL A 65 41.33 -17.70 6.58
CA VAL A 65 40.09 -17.72 7.38
C VAL A 65 39.64 -16.29 7.70
N LEU A 66 40.56 -15.41 8.12
CA LEU A 66 40.26 -14.01 8.38
C LEU A 66 39.79 -13.29 7.11
N LEU A 67 40.43 -13.53 5.96
CA LEU A 67 39.99 -12.96 4.70
C LEU A 67 38.58 -13.42 4.33
N VAL A 68 38.27 -14.72 4.47
CA VAL A 68 36.94 -15.28 4.22
C VAL A 68 35.90 -14.66 5.17
N LEU A 69 36.24 -14.50 6.46
CA LEU A 69 35.37 -13.86 7.43
C LEU A 69 35.13 -12.38 7.12
N VAL A 70 36.15 -11.63 6.72
CA VAL A 70 36.03 -10.21 6.36
C VAL A 70 35.20 -10.05 5.08
N VAL A 71 35.48 -10.84 4.04
CA VAL A 71 34.70 -10.81 2.81
C VAL A 71 33.25 -11.25 3.08
N GLY A 72 33.05 -12.31 3.86
CA GLY A 72 31.74 -12.79 4.26
C GLY A 72 30.96 -11.72 5.04
N TYR A 73 31.61 -11.03 5.99
CA TYR A 73 31.03 -9.93 6.75
C TYR A 73 30.63 -8.77 5.83
N GLN A 74 31.49 -8.37 4.90
CA GLN A 74 31.18 -7.30 3.94
C GLN A 74 30.02 -7.67 3.01
N GLN A 75 29.98 -8.92 2.51
CA GLN A 75 28.88 -9.42 1.68
C GLN A 75 27.56 -9.47 2.47
N LEU A 76 27.60 -9.92 3.72
CA LEU A 76 26.44 -9.92 4.60
C LEU A 76 25.95 -8.49 4.90
N GLN A 77 26.88 -7.57 5.17
CA GLN A 77 26.55 -6.16 5.41
C GLN A 77 25.91 -5.51 4.17
N GLN A 78 26.40 -5.81 2.96
CA GLN A 78 25.79 -5.33 1.72
C GLN A 78 24.41 -5.95 1.48
N PHE A 79 24.25 -7.25 1.73
CA PHE A 79 22.98 -7.94 1.57
C PHE A 79 21.89 -7.44 2.53
N LEU A 80 22.27 -7.11 3.76
CA LEU A 80 21.36 -6.60 4.80
C LEU A 80 21.21 -5.06 4.78
N GLN A 81 21.88 -4.37 3.85
CA GLN A 81 21.78 -2.93 3.74
C GLN A 81 20.34 -2.54 3.34
N PRO A 82 19.71 -1.57 4.03
CA PRO A 82 18.36 -1.15 3.68
C PRO A 82 18.34 -0.44 2.31
N ASN A 83 17.30 -0.71 1.53
CA ASN A 83 17.04 -0.11 0.22
C ASN A 83 16.25 1.19 0.40
N LEU A 84 16.96 2.29 0.60
CA LEU A 84 16.38 3.58 0.98
C LEU A 84 16.47 4.60 -0.14
N THR A 85 15.36 5.29 -0.41
CA THR A 85 15.37 6.56 -1.15
C THR A 85 15.99 7.66 -0.29
N ARG A 86 16.33 8.79 -0.92
CA ARG A 86 16.80 9.99 -0.22
C ARG A 86 15.85 11.12 -0.49
N GLU A 87 15.38 11.75 0.58
CA GLU A 87 14.43 12.85 0.53
C GLU A 87 15.04 14.02 1.33
N GLU A 88 15.01 15.22 0.76
CA GLU A 88 15.43 16.45 1.44
C GLU A 88 14.21 17.35 1.64
N ILE A 89 13.64 17.32 2.84
CA ILE A 89 12.44 18.09 3.20
C ILE A 89 12.85 19.25 4.09
N THR A 90 12.52 20.46 3.66
CA THR A 90 12.82 21.72 4.38
C THR A 90 11.57 22.44 4.88
N ALA A 91 10.40 22.14 4.29
CA ALA A 91 9.11 22.71 4.67
C ALA A 91 7.99 21.69 4.46
N LEU A 92 6.88 21.86 5.19
CA LEU A 92 5.65 21.06 5.08
C LEU A 92 4.47 21.98 4.78
N HIS A 93 3.61 21.57 3.85
CA HIS A 93 2.36 22.24 3.51
C HIS A 93 1.25 21.19 3.34
N TYR A 94 0.14 21.35 4.05
CA TYR A 94 -1.04 20.48 3.92
C TYR A 94 -1.94 20.98 2.79
N LEU A 95 -2.32 20.09 1.86
CA LEU A 95 -3.15 20.44 0.70
C LEU A 95 -4.65 20.40 0.98
N ASN A 96 -5.06 19.59 1.96
CA ASN A 96 -6.47 19.40 2.27
C ASN A 96 -6.93 20.44 3.30
N ASP A 97 -7.90 21.25 2.90
CA ASP A 97 -8.63 22.12 3.81
C ASP A 97 -9.68 21.28 4.58
N GLY A 98 -9.96 21.58 5.84
CA GLY A 98 -11.09 20.99 6.58
C GLY A 98 -10.75 20.06 7.75
N TRP A 99 -9.49 19.65 7.88
CA TRP A 99 -8.97 19.06 9.11
C TRP A 99 -8.12 20.08 9.87
N ASP A 100 -8.26 20.12 11.18
CA ASP A 100 -7.31 20.79 12.07
C ASP A 100 -6.16 19.82 12.47
N SER A 101 -5.36 20.18 13.47
CA SER A 101 -4.30 19.30 13.97
C SER A 101 -4.84 18.08 14.70
N GLN A 102 -5.98 18.21 15.40
CA GLN A 102 -6.58 17.12 16.16
C GLN A 102 -7.23 16.09 15.24
N ASP A 103 -7.95 16.54 14.20
CA ASP A 103 -8.49 15.65 13.17
C ASP A 103 -7.35 14.83 12.51
N ARG A 104 -6.18 15.45 12.27
CA ARG A 104 -5.01 14.73 11.75
C ARG A 104 -4.46 13.72 12.74
N GLU A 105 -4.30 14.07 14.02
CA GLU A 105 -3.87 13.09 15.03
C GLU A 105 -4.86 11.92 15.14
N ASN A 106 -6.16 12.21 15.11
CA ASN A 106 -7.22 11.21 15.14
C ASN A 106 -7.09 10.25 13.94
N TYR A 107 -6.93 10.78 12.73
CA TYR A 107 -6.79 9.94 11.54
C TYR A 107 -5.45 9.18 11.50
N TYR A 108 -4.35 9.84 11.84
CA TYR A 108 -3.00 9.27 11.73
C TYR A 108 -2.73 8.18 12.75
N TYR A 109 -3.29 8.28 13.96
CA TYR A 109 -2.86 7.47 15.10
C TYR A 109 -3.98 6.74 15.85
N SER A 110 -5.24 6.85 15.42
CA SER A 110 -6.29 5.97 15.96
C SER A 110 -6.02 4.51 15.58
N PRO A 111 -5.89 3.60 16.55
CA PRO A 111 -5.68 2.18 16.29
C PRO A 111 -6.87 1.53 15.58
N GLN A 112 -6.60 0.43 14.91
CA GLN A 112 -7.58 -0.47 14.30
C GLN A 112 -7.55 -1.85 14.95
N GLY A 113 -6.54 -2.15 15.78
CA GLY A 113 -6.30 -3.47 16.34
C GLY A 113 -5.51 -4.40 15.43
N THR A 114 -4.78 -3.87 14.44
CA THR A 114 -3.92 -4.70 13.58
C THR A 114 -2.62 -5.05 14.29
N GLU A 115 -2.08 -6.23 14.03
CA GLU A 115 -0.81 -6.65 14.64
C GLU A 115 0.12 -7.22 13.58
N LEU A 116 1.27 -6.58 13.36
CA LEU A 116 2.29 -7.09 12.42
C LEU A 116 2.95 -8.36 12.96
N LEU A 117 2.23 -9.49 12.90
CA LEU A 117 2.56 -10.78 13.50
C LEU A 117 2.73 -10.75 15.03
N GLY A 118 2.10 -9.78 15.69
CA GLY A 118 2.15 -9.60 17.14
C GLY A 118 3.44 -8.96 17.64
N ILE A 119 4.14 -8.14 16.85
CA ILE A 119 5.30 -7.39 17.35
C ILE A 119 4.88 -6.41 18.47
N ASP A 120 5.60 -6.45 19.59
CA ASP A 120 5.39 -5.48 20.68
C ASP A 120 5.85 -4.08 20.24
N TYR A 121 5.08 -3.07 20.63
CA TYR A 121 5.37 -1.66 20.33
C TYR A 121 6.75 -1.24 20.83
N ASP A 122 7.08 -1.61 22.08
CA ASP A 122 8.37 -1.26 22.69
C ASP A 122 9.54 -1.97 22.01
N TRP A 123 9.32 -3.10 21.33
CA TRP A 123 10.36 -3.75 20.56
C TRP A 123 10.63 -2.97 19.28
N TYR A 124 9.58 -2.62 18.55
CA TYR A 124 9.70 -1.87 17.30
C TYR A 124 10.48 -0.56 17.48
N VAL A 125 10.20 0.21 18.54
CA VAL A 125 10.89 1.49 18.81
C VAL A 125 12.34 1.33 19.28
N ASN A 126 12.76 0.13 19.69
CA ASN A 126 14.09 -0.16 20.23
C ASN A 126 14.95 -1.09 19.36
N LEU A 127 14.43 -1.56 18.22
CA LEU A 127 15.17 -2.39 17.27
C LEU A 127 16.20 -1.55 16.49
N GLU A 128 17.40 -2.08 16.38
CA GLU A 128 18.48 -1.50 15.57
C GLU A 128 18.49 -2.11 14.17
N LEU A 129 18.84 -1.32 13.16
CA LEU A 129 19.07 -1.81 11.80
C LEU A 129 20.11 -2.97 11.80
N PRO A 130 20.02 -3.90 10.85
CA PRO A 130 21.01 -4.96 10.75
C PRO A 130 22.43 -4.43 10.62
N MET A 131 23.39 -5.06 11.32
CA MET A 131 24.81 -4.73 11.32
C MET A 131 25.13 -3.26 11.65
N SER A 132 24.21 -2.57 12.33
CA SER A 132 24.28 -1.14 12.68
C SER A 132 23.80 -0.91 14.12
N THR A 133 24.10 0.26 14.68
CA THR A 133 23.54 0.77 15.94
C THR A 133 22.45 1.82 15.72
N ARG A 134 22.17 2.20 14.47
CA ARG A 134 21.07 3.12 14.12
C ARG A 134 19.74 2.42 14.36
N MET A 135 18.76 3.11 14.92
CA MET A 135 17.41 2.56 15.12
C MET A 135 16.74 2.26 13.78
N LEU A 136 15.91 1.22 13.74
CA LEU A 136 15.14 0.83 12.56
C LEU A 136 14.12 1.91 12.21
N ASN A 137 13.40 2.41 13.21
CA ASN A 137 12.38 3.45 13.08
C ASN A 137 12.92 4.88 12.99
N ASP A 138 14.23 5.06 12.77
CA ASP A 138 14.82 6.39 12.55
C ASP A 138 14.11 7.11 11.39
N PRO A 139 13.72 8.39 11.54
CA PRO A 139 12.96 9.14 10.55
C PRO A 139 13.48 9.05 9.12
N ASP A 140 14.80 9.06 8.91
CA ASP A 140 15.34 9.00 7.53
C ASP A 140 15.20 7.61 6.92
N ASN A 141 15.28 6.56 7.73
CA ASN A 141 15.03 5.19 7.24
C ASN A 141 13.56 5.05 6.84
N MET A 142 12.66 5.55 7.70
CA MET A 142 11.22 5.49 7.45
C MET A 142 10.85 6.27 6.19
N ARG A 143 11.34 7.50 6.02
CA ARG A 143 11.18 8.27 4.76
C ARG A 143 11.78 7.53 3.57
N GLY A 144 12.97 6.95 3.73
CA GLY A 144 13.63 6.17 2.69
C GLY A 144 12.85 4.93 2.24
N TRP A 145 11.98 4.37 3.09
CA TRP A 145 11.05 3.32 2.71
C TRP A 145 9.70 3.82 2.19
N GLY A 146 9.53 5.14 2.07
CA GLY A 146 8.29 5.77 1.60
C GLY A 146 7.22 5.90 2.67
N PHE A 147 7.56 5.81 3.96
CA PHE A 147 6.69 6.26 5.04
C PHE A 147 6.74 7.79 5.18
N ILE A 148 5.76 8.35 5.87
CA ILE A 148 5.64 9.78 6.09
C ILE A 148 6.01 10.08 7.54
N VAL A 149 6.98 10.98 7.74
CA VAL A 149 7.43 11.42 9.06
C VAL A 149 7.52 12.94 9.05
N ASP A 150 6.80 13.59 9.97
CA ASP A 150 6.71 15.05 10.00
C ASP A 150 8.10 15.67 10.29
N PRO A 151 8.47 16.78 9.61
CA PRO A 151 9.69 17.50 9.94
C PRO A 151 9.67 18.02 11.38
N GLY A 152 10.66 17.62 12.19
CA GLY A 152 10.76 18.07 13.58
C GLY A 152 9.72 17.46 14.53
N GLN A 153 9.05 16.36 14.13
CA GLN A 153 8.04 15.66 14.90
C GLN A 153 8.42 15.48 16.38
N GLN A 154 7.47 15.79 17.27
CA GLN A 154 7.60 15.63 18.72
C GLN A 154 6.58 14.63 19.22
N ALA A 155 6.90 13.98 20.35
CA ALA A 155 6.04 12.99 20.95
C ALA A 155 4.74 13.64 21.41
N SER A 156 3.59 13.02 21.09
CA SER A 156 2.27 13.38 21.61
C SER A 156 1.68 12.23 22.43
N SER A 157 0.53 12.44 23.07
CA SER A 157 -0.19 11.34 23.74
C SER A 157 -0.63 10.26 22.75
N ALA A 158 -1.04 10.66 21.54
CA ALA A 158 -1.43 9.75 20.46
C ALA A 158 -0.21 9.07 19.79
N ASN A 159 0.94 9.74 19.76
CA ASN A 159 2.16 9.20 19.17
C ASN A 159 3.41 9.45 20.05
N PRO A 160 3.56 8.72 21.16
CA PRO A 160 4.67 8.94 22.09
C PRO A 160 6.02 8.44 21.56
N GLY A 161 6.01 7.56 20.55
CA GLY A 161 7.22 6.97 19.95
C GLY A 161 7.78 7.73 18.75
N ASN A 162 7.18 8.86 18.37
CA ASN A 162 7.49 9.58 17.13
C ASN A 162 7.41 8.67 15.89
N LEU A 163 6.40 7.81 15.84
CA LEU A 163 6.19 6.90 14.75
C LEU A 163 5.74 7.63 13.48
N ALA A 164 6.05 7.03 12.32
CA ALA A 164 5.55 7.49 11.04
C ALA A 164 4.01 7.52 11.00
N VAL A 165 3.44 8.38 10.16
CA VAL A 165 1.99 8.47 9.94
C VAL A 165 1.42 7.08 9.64
N GLY A 166 0.40 6.71 10.40
CA GLY A 166 -0.27 5.42 10.30
C GLY A 166 0.36 4.26 11.06
N LEU A 167 1.46 4.49 11.78
CA LEU A 167 1.97 3.53 12.77
C LEU A 167 1.61 4.03 14.17
N THR A 168 0.93 3.20 14.96
CA THR A 168 0.47 3.53 16.31
C THR A 168 0.58 2.30 17.22
N ARG A 169 -0.16 2.30 18.32
CA ARG A 169 -0.27 1.17 19.25
C ARG A 169 -1.69 0.95 19.72
N HIS A 170 -1.99 -0.30 20.06
CA HIS A 170 -3.17 -0.68 20.84
C HIS A 170 -2.77 -1.65 21.94
N ILE A 171 -3.71 -1.91 22.85
CA ILE A 171 -3.59 -2.96 23.85
C ILE A 171 -4.37 -4.14 23.33
N ASN A 172 -3.70 -5.28 23.20
CA ASN A 172 -4.37 -6.51 22.82
C ASN A 172 -5.26 -6.98 23.98
N PRO A 173 -6.57 -7.18 23.77
CA PRO A 173 -7.49 -7.49 24.85
C PRO A 173 -7.24 -8.88 25.48
N ASP A 174 -6.67 -9.83 24.73
CA ASP A 174 -6.44 -11.20 25.22
C ASP A 174 -5.27 -11.29 26.20
N ASN A 175 -4.19 -10.55 25.94
CA ASN A 175 -2.93 -10.68 26.68
C ASN A 175 -2.45 -9.39 27.34
N GLN A 176 -3.18 -8.28 27.16
CA GLN A 176 -2.90 -6.95 27.69
C GLN A 176 -1.54 -6.36 27.26
N LYS A 177 -0.89 -6.94 26.23
CA LYS A 177 0.36 -6.40 25.68
C LYS A 177 0.07 -5.21 24.77
N VAL A 178 0.99 -4.25 24.77
CA VAL A 178 0.97 -3.09 23.86
C VAL A 178 1.64 -3.48 22.55
N ARG A 179 0.84 -3.56 21.47
CA ARG A 179 1.29 -4.03 20.15
C ARG A 179 1.44 -2.87 19.18
N LEU A 180 2.31 -3.05 18.18
CA LEU A 180 2.41 -2.13 17.06
C LEU A 180 1.20 -2.31 16.14
N ASP A 181 0.52 -1.20 15.85
CA ASP A 181 -0.66 -1.17 14.98
C ASP A 181 -0.37 -0.35 13.72
N ILE A 182 -0.89 -0.83 12.59
CA ILE A 182 -0.89 -0.17 11.29
C ILE A 182 -2.32 0.31 10.99
N THR A 183 -2.51 1.63 10.97
CA THR A 183 -3.81 2.27 10.72
C THR A 183 -4.06 2.49 9.22
N CYS A 184 -5.30 2.85 8.84
CA CYS A 184 -5.62 3.24 7.47
C CYS A 184 -4.65 4.29 6.91
N ALA A 185 -4.19 5.22 7.77
CA ALA A 185 -3.37 6.36 7.36
C ALA A 185 -1.99 5.94 6.80
N ALA A 186 -1.49 4.74 7.12
CA ALA A 186 -0.22 4.25 6.57
C ALA A 186 -0.29 3.99 5.06
N CYS A 187 -1.48 3.63 4.57
CA CYS A 187 -1.78 3.35 3.17
C CYS A 187 -2.47 4.54 2.49
N HIS A 188 -3.27 5.28 3.25
CA HIS A 188 -4.19 6.31 2.76
C HIS A 188 -3.78 7.73 3.17
N THR A 189 -2.48 7.98 3.34
CA THR A 189 -1.92 9.34 3.41
C THR A 189 -0.81 9.46 2.38
N GLY A 190 -0.90 10.47 1.52
CA GLY A 190 0.07 10.72 0.46
C GLY A 190 0.99 11.89 0.77
N GLU A 191 2.14 11.95 0.09
CA GLU A 191 3.04 13.10 0.13
C GLU A 191 3.73 13.27 -1.22
N LEU A 192 3.83 14.52 -1.67
CA LEU A 192 4.50 14.93 -2.91
C LEU A 192 5.61 15.93 -2.56
N HIS A 193 6.74 15.88 -3.25
CA HIS A 193 7.86 16.77 -2.99
C HIS A 193 8.07 17.73 -4.15
N TYR A 194 8.18 19.04 -3.86
CA TYR A 194 8.48 20.03 -4.87
C TYR A 194 9.43 21.09 -4.31
N LYS A 195 10.63 21.16 -4.89
CA LYS A 195 11.69 22.13 -4.52
C LYS A 195 11.98 22.18 -3.00
N GLY A 196 12.02 21.01 -2.35
CA GLY A 196 12.30 20.88 -0.92
C GLY A 196 11.09 21.08 0.00
N THR A 197 9.90 21.31 -0.55
CA THR A 197 8.64 21.36 0.22
C THR A 197 7.90 20.04 0.08
N ALA A 198 7.53 19.44 1.22
CA ALA A 198 6.60 18.32 1.28
C ALA A 198 5.16 18.84 1.25
N LEU A 199 4.39 18.38 0.27
CA LEU A 199 2.97 18.64 0.10
C LEU A 199 2.20 17.42 0.63
N ARG A 200 1.66 17.53 1.84
CA ARG A 200 0.89 16.46 2.47
C ARG A 200 -0.50 16.37 1.87
N VAL A 201 -0.86 15.15 1.47
CA VAL A 201 -2.18 14.80 0.92
C VAL A 201 -2.90 13.92 1.94
N ASP A 202 -3.72 14.54 2.77
CA ASP A 202 -4.55 13.84 3.76
C ASP A 202 -5.60 12.99 3.03
N GLY A 203 -5.73 11.71 3.41
CA GLY A 203 -6.53 10.74 2.66
C GLY A 203 -5.98 10.41 1.27
N GLY A 204 -4.73 10.76 0.95
CA GLY A 204 -4.09 10.52 -0.34
C GLY A 204 -3.52 9.10 -0.52
N GLN A 205 -2.72 8.91 -1.56
CA GLN A 205 -2.06 7.63 -1.88
C GLN A 205 -0.66 7.56 -1.29
N ALA A 206 -0.40 6.60 -0.40
CA ALA A 206 0.94 6.38 0.14
C ALA A 206 1.86 5.68 -0.87
N VAL A 207 3.18 5.84 -0.71
CA VAL A 207 4.22 5.18 -1.52
C VAL A 207 5.19 4.32 -0.69
N GLN A 208 4.73 3.87 0.49
CA GLN A 208 5.51 3.00 1.37
C GLN A 208 5.71 1.58 0.79
N SER A 209 6.63 0.80 1.37
CA SER A 209 6.98 -0.57 0.91
C SER A 209 6.69 -1.74 1.86
N ILE A 210 5.85 -1.58 2.88
CA ILE A 210 5.39 -2.62 3.82
C ILE A 210 5.11 -3.95 3.11
N ALA A 211 4.40 -3.90 1.98
CA ALA A 211 3.95 -5.10 1.30
C ALA A 211 5.07 -5.79 0.47
N THR A 212 6.18 -5.09 0.18
CA THR A 212 7.25 -5.57 -0.70
C THR A 212 8.22 -6.53 0.02
N PRO A 213 8.30 -7.82 -0.39
CA PRO A 213 9.12 -8.82 0.29
C PRO A 213 10.57 -8.89 -0.24
N LYS A 214 11.13 -7.79 -0.76
CA LYS A 214 12.50 -7.76 -1.30
C LYS A 214 13.54 -7.47 -0.21
N PRO A 215 14.78 -7.98 -0.35
CA PRO A 215 15.87 -7.63 0.55
C PRO A 215 16.05 -6.12 0.65
N GLY A 216 16.22 -5.62 1.88
CA GLY A 216 16.42 -4.19 2.15
C GLY A 216 15.14 -3.37 2.24
N GLU A 217 13.97 -3.91 1.90
CA GLU A 217 12.68 -3.25 2.15
C GLU A 217 12.26 -3.38 3.62
N PHE A 218 11.24 -2.62 4.02
CA PHE A 218 10.86 -2.45 5.43
C PHE A 218 10.64 -3.79 6.14
N ILE A 219 9.77 -4.65 5.60
CA ILE A 219 9.36 -5.88 6.31
C ILE A 219 10.49 -6.92 6.40
N THR A 220 11.34 -7.01 5.36
CA THR A 220 12.48 -7.93 5.36
C THR A 220 13.61 -7.42 6.26
N THR A 221 13.79 -6.09 6.33
CA THR A 221 14.75 -5.46 7.24
C THR A 221 14.30 -5.59 8.69
N LEU A 222 12.99 -5.45 8.98
CA LEU A 222 12.42 -5.71 10.30
C LEU A 222 12.71 -7.14 10.76
N ALA A 223 12.40 -8.14 9.91
CA ALA A 223 12.67 -9.54 10.22
C ALA A 223 14.17 -9.79 10.46
N ALA A 224 15.05 -9.24 9.61
CA ALA A 224 16.49 -9.35 9.77
C ALA A 224 16.99 -8.68 11.05
N ALA A 225 16.47 -7.50 11.40
CA ALA A 225 16.81 -6.77 12.61
C ALA A 225 16.42 -7.55 13.87
N THR A 226 15.21 -8.14 13.89
CA THR A 226 14.75 -9.00 15.00
C THR A 226 15.65 -10.23 15.16
N ILE A 227 15.92 -10.95 14.07
CA ILE A 227 16.75 -12.17 14.10
C ILE A 227 18.17 -11.85 14.54
N GLU A 228 18.80 -10.80 13.98
CA GLU A 228 20.14 -10.41 14.37
C GLU A 228 20.20 -9.98 15.83
N THR A 229 19.23 -9.19 16.31
CA THR A 229 19.13 -8.78 17.71
C THR A 229 19.08 -9.99 18.64
N TYR A 230 18.36 -11.04 18.26
CA TYR A 230 18.25 -12.25 19.06
C TYR A 230 19.56 -13.07 19.14
N ILE A 231 20.33 -13.15 18.04
CA ILE A 231 21.55 -13.98 17.96
C ILE A 231 22.84 -13.24 18.30
N ASN A 232 22.88 -11.91 18.20
CA ASN A 232 24.06 -11.10 18.47
C ASN A 232 24.05 -10.64 19.94
N PRO A 233 24.95 -11.15 20.81
CA PRO A 233 24.90 -10.85 22.24
C PRO A 233 25.01 -9.36 22.55
N ALA A 234 25.86 -8.63 21.84
CA ALA A 234 26.05 -7.20 22.08
C ALA A 234 24.82 -6.36 21.69
N LYS A 235 24.10 -6.76 20.63
CA LYS A 235 22.83 -6.12 20.26
C LYS A 235 21.71 -6.53 21.21
N TRP A 236 21.64 -7.81 21.57
CA TRP A 236 20.70 -8.32 22.55
C TRP A 236 20.78 -7.54 23.85
N ASP A 237 22.00 -7.30 24.36
CA ASP A 237 22.17 -6.61 25.62
C ASP A 237 21.63 -5.18 25.56
N ARG A 238 21.95 -4.41 24.51
CA ARG A 238 21.39 -3.06 24.33
C ARG A 238 19.88 -3.05 24.17
N PHE A 239 19.33 -3.98 23.41
CA PHE A 239 17.89 -4.10 23.21
C PHE A 239 17.18 -4.45 24.52
N ALA A 240 17.66 -5.47 25.22
CA ALA A 240 17.09 -5.93 26.48
C ALA A 240 17.24 -4.88 27.59
N ASP A 241 18.34 -4.12 27.63
CA ASP A 241 18.50 -3.00 28.57
C ASP A 241 17.45 -1.91 28.35
N ARG A 242 17.10 -1.62 27.08
CA ARG A 242 16.08 -0.61 26.74
C ARG A 242 14.65 -1.07 27.00
N VAL A 243 14.37 -2.38 26.83
CA VAL A 243 13.01 -2.94 26.91
C VAL A 243 12.69 -3.53 28.28
N ALA A 244 13.56 -4.37 28.83
CA ALA A 244 13.37 -5.04 30.12
C ALA A 244 14.07 -4.32 31.29
N GLY A 245 14.91 -3.33 31.00
CA GLY A 245 15.72 -2.64 31.99
C GLY A 245 17.04 -3.37 32.32
N PRO A 246 18.04 -2.63 32.85
CA PRO A 246 19.31 -3.22 33.25
C PRO A 246 19.18 -3.99 34.57
N GLY A 247 19.71 -5.22 34.61
CA GLY A 247 19.84 -6.00 35.85
C GLY A 247 18.63 -6.80 36.30
N ASP A 248 17.56 -6.86 35.50
CA ASP A 248 16.42 -7.78 35.72
C ASP A 248 16.56 -9.03 34.85
N ASP A 249 17.28 -10.03 35.36
CA ASP A 249 17.55 -11.28 34.62
C ASP A 249 16.26 -12.05 34.30
N ALA A 250 15.24 -11.99 35.18
CA ALA A 250 13.98 -12.68 34.96
C ALA A 250 13.18 -12.04 33.81
N ALA A 251 13.09 -10.71 33.77
CA ALA A 251 12.45 -9.98 32.67
C ALA A 251 13.21 -10.19 31.35
N ARG A 252 14.54 -10.20 31.37
CA ARG A 252 15.37 -10.48 30.17
C ARG A 252 15.16 -11.89 29.65
N ASP A 253 15.08 -12.89 30.53
CA ASP A 253 14.81 -14.28 30.16
C ASP A 253 13.42 -14.45 29.56
N GLN A 254 12.41 -13.77 30.10
CA GLN A 254 11.07 -13.76 29.53
C GLN A 254 11.05 -13.06 28.17
N LEU A 255 11.64 -11.87 28.06
CA LEU A 255 11.80 -11.15 26.80
C LEU A 255 12.48 -12.02 25.73
N ARG A 256 13.48 -12.81 26.11
CA ARG A 256 14.17 -13.73 25.18
C ARG A 256 13.27 -14.86 24.68
N LYS A 257 12.34 -15.37 25.51
CA LYS A 257 11.35 -16.36 25.10
C LYS A 257 10.32 -15.74 24.17
N ASP A 258 9.81 -14.57 24.52
CA ASP A 258 8.79 -13.85 23.74
C ASP A 258 9.33 -13.47 22.36
N VAL A 259 10.56 -12.94 22.27
CA VAL A 259 11.21 -12.64 20.98
C VAL A 259 11.43 -13.92 20.15
N ARG A 260 11.74 -15.05 20.78
CA ARG A 260 11.88 -16.33 20.09
C ARG A 260 10.54 -16.79 19.50
N GLU A 261 9.45 -16.64 20.25
CA GLU A 261 8.10 -16.95 19.79
C GLU A 261 7.71 -16.07 18.60
N PHE A 262 7.97 -14.77 18.68
CA PHE A 262 7.75 -13.84 17.58
C PHE A 262 8.56 -14.19 16.32
N ILE A 263 9.83 -14.59 16.46
CA ILE A 263 10.62 -15.14 15.34
C ILE A 263 9.95 -16.40 14.75
N GLY A 264 9.34 -17.23 15.61
CA GLY A 264 8.51 -18.36 15.18
C GLY A 264 7.32 -17.92 14.31
N ASN A 265 6.60 -16.86 14.70
CA ASN A 265 5.49 -16.29 13.92
C ASN A 265 5.97 -15.77 12.56
N ILE A 266 7.10 -15.06 12.51
CA ILE A 266 7.72 -14.63 11.25
C ILE A 266 7.98 -15.85 10.35
N ILE A 267 8.62 -16.90 10.87
CA ILE A 267 8.95 -18.10 10.10
C ILE A 267 7.69 -18.82 9.60
N ALA A 268 6.65 -18.91 10.44
CA ALA A 268 5.37 -19.52 10.07
C ALA A 268 4.69 -18.72 8.94
N PHE A 269 4.64 -17.40 9.07
CA PHE A 269 4.04 -16.52 8.08
C PHE A 269 4.74 -16.60 6.72
N VAL A 270 6.07 -16.49 6.68
CA VAL A 270 6.84 -16.55 5.41
C VAL A 270 6.82 -17.93 4.74
N ARG A 271 6.47 -18.99 5.48
CA ARG A 271 6.26 -20.34 4.92
C ARG A 271 4.83 -20.59 4.47
N GLY A 272 3.87 -19.80 4.94
CA GLY A 272 2.46 -19.90 4.60
C GLY A 272 1.99 -18.70 3.78
N PRO A 273 1.10 -17.84 4.34
CA PRO A 273 0.43 -16.77 3.58
C PRO A 273 1.40 -15.68 3.08
N GLY A 274 2.60 -15.56 3.66
CA GLY A 274 3.65 -14.62 3.24
C GLY A 274 4.69 -15.21 2.30
N ALA A 275 4.51 -16.45 1.81
CA ALA A 275 5.49 -17.11 0.95
C ALA A 275 5.66 -16.37 -0.38
N ILE A 276 6.91 -16.09 -0.77
CA ILE A 276 7.25 -15.36 -2.01
C ILE A 276 6.64 -16.02 -3.26
N SER A 277 6.46 -17.35 -3.25
CA SER A 277 5.81 -18.08 -4.35
C SER A 277 4.35 -17.70 -4.57
N LEU A 278 3.66 -17.17 -3.55
CA LEU A 278 2.30 -16.65 -3.66
C LEU A 278 2.25 -15.23 -4.21
N TYR A 279 3.37 -14.49 -4.23
CA TYR A 279 3.47 -13.11 -4.70
C TYR A 279 4.49 -12.98 -5.84
N PRO A 280 4.22 -13.57 -7.02
CA PRO A 280 5.17 -13.59 -8.14
C PRO A 280 5.37 -12.21 -8.78
N VAL A 281 4.43 -11.28 -8.56
CA VAL A 281 4.53 -9.88 -9.01
C VAL A 281 4.99 -9.04 -7.83
N GLU A 282 6.09 -8.32 -8.03
CA GLU A 282 6.58 -7.39 -7.02
C GLU A 282 5.63 -6.19 -6.93
N GLU A 283 5.02 -6.03 -5.76
CA GLU A 283 4.05 -4.95 -5.51
C GLU A 283 4.75 -3.58 -5.55
N GLY A 284 5.98 -3.49 -5.03
CA GLY A 284 6.78 -2.29 -5.07
C GLY A 284 6.24 -1.19 -4.15
N ARG A 285 6.57 0.06 -4.47
CA ARG A 285 6.18 1.24 -3.67
C ARG A 285 4.72 1.62 -3.94
N GLY A 286 3.91 1.74 -2.89
CA GLY A 286 2.55 2.30 -2.95
C GLY A 286 1.46 1.40 -3.53
N ARG A 287 1.73 0.08 -3.66
CA ARG A 287 0.76 -0.89 -4.15
C ARG A 287 0.73 -2.14 -3.29
N THR A 288 -0.41 -2.83 -3.29
CA THR A 288 -0.61 -4.12 -2.62
C THR A 288 -1.73 -4.91 -3.28
N ASP A 289 -1.65 -6.24 -3.31
CA ASP A 289 -2.78 -7.11 -3.67
C ASP A 289 -3.61 -7.42 -2.40
N ALA A 290 -4.28 -6.39 -1.89
CA ALA A 290 -4.98 -6.45 -0.60
C ALA A 290 -6.02 -7.56 -0.55
N VAL A 291 -6.79 -7.76 -1.62
CA VAL A 291 -7.91 -8.71 -1.60
C VAL A 291 -7.43 -10.16 -1.61
N ALA A 292 -6.43 -10.49 -2.43
CA ALA A 292 -5.83 -11.83 -2.39
C ALA A 292 -5.11 -12.09 -1.07
N ARG A 293 -4.45 -11.08 -0.49
CA ARG A 293 -3.86 -11.16 0.86
C ARG A 293 -4.90 -11.45 1.92
N ILE A 294 -6.03 -10.72 1.94
CA ILE A 294 -7.15 -10.98 2.85
C ILE A 294 -7.62 -12.44 2.69
N GLY A 295 -7.79 -12.90 1.45
CA GLY A 295 -8.20 -14.28 1.19
C GLY A 295 -7.23 -15.32 1.77
N ASN A 296 -5.92 -15.13 1.56
CA ASN A 296 -4.88 -16.00 2.08
C ASN A 296 -4.77 -15.97 3.61
N VAL A 297 -4.91 -14.80 4.22
CA VAL A 297 -4.86 -14.65 5.68
C VAL A 297 -6.11 -15.26 6.31
N VAL A 298 -7.30 -14.77 5.95
CA VAL A 298 -8.55 -15.16 6.60
C VAL A 298 -8.94 -16.61 6.32
N PHE A 299 -8.91 -17.03 5.06
CA PHE A 299 -9.37 -18.37 4.67
C PHE A 299 -8.26 -19.40 4.62
N GLY A 300 -6.98 -18.99 4.68
CA GLY A 300 -5.86 -19.91 4.71
C GLY A 300 -5.22 -20.01 6.09
N TYR A 301 -4.73 -18.88 6.60
CA TYR A 301 -3.93 -18.81 7.82
C TYR A 301 -4.79 -18.88 9.09
N ASP A 302 -5.79 -17.99 9.24
CA ASP A 302 -6.57 -17.85 10.48
C ASP A 302 -7.46 -19.07 10.78
N ILE A 303 -7.94 -19.75 9.73
CA ILE A 303 -8.71 -20.99 9.86
C ILE A 303 -7.89 -22.27 9.66
N LYS A 304 -6.55 -22.14 9.54
CA LYS A 304 -5.60 -23.26 9.39
C LYS A 304 -5.91 -24.20 8.21
N GLN A 305 -6.30 -23.64 7.08
CA GLN A 305 -6.57 -24.36 5.83
C GLN A 305 -5.55 -23.97 4.74
N PRO A 306 -4.29 -24.44 4.80
CA PRO A 306 -3.24 -24.02 3.86
C PRO A 306 -3.53 -24.35 2.39
N GLN A 307 -4.46 -25.28 2.11
CA GLN A 307 -4.94 -25.56 0.76
C GLN A 307 -5.75 -24.40 0.14
N ASN A 308 -6.20 -23.43 0.96
CA ASN A 308 -6.90 -22.25 0.49
C ASN A 308 -5.96 -21.13 -0.01
N TYR A 309 -4.63 -21.27 0.13
CA TYR A 309 -3.71 -20.25 -0.38
C TYR A 309 -3.78 -20.12 -1.91
N GLN A 310 -3.88 -18.88 -2.38
CA GLN A 310 -3.98 -18.50 -3.79
C GLN A 310 -2.82 -17.58 -4.18
N ILE A 311 -2.52 -17.54 -5.48
CA ILE A 311 -1.57 -16.58 -6.04
C ILE A 311 -2.18 -15.17 -6.00
N ALA A 312 -1.40 -14.23 -5.47
CA ALA A 312 -1.67 -12.80 -5.39
C ALA A 312 -0.70 -12.07 -6.34
N ASN A 313 -1.11 -11.85 -7.58
CA ASN A 313 -0.30 -11.26 -8.65
C ASN A 313 -0.90 -9.99 -9.25
N ALA A 314 -1.85 -9.32 -8.58
CA ALA A 314 -2.52 -8.14 -9.11
C ALA A 314 -2.50 -6.95 -8.14
N PRO A 315 -1.31 -6.42 -7.81
CA PRO A 315 -1.20 -5.31 -6.87
C PRO A 315 -1.83 -4.03 -7.39
N VAL A 316 -2.60 -3.38 -6.52
CA VAL A 316 -3.28 -2.11 -6.79
C VAL A 316 -2.72 -0.98 -5.94
N SER A 317 -2.73 0.24 -6.49
CA SER A 317 -2.34 1.45 -5.77
C SER A 317 -3.38 1.84 -4.72
N TYR A 318 -2.97 2.38 -3.58
CA TYR A 318 -3.93 2.77 -2.53
C TYR A 318 -4.89 3.88 -3.01
N PRO A 319 -6.21 3.66 -3.03
CA PRO A 319 -7.16 4.68 -3.47
C PRO A 319 -7.21 5.85 -2.46
N PHE A 320 -7.46 7.06 -2.94
CA PHE A 320 -7.67 8.22 -2.06
C PHE A 320 -9.05 8.21 -1.39
N MET A 321 -9.18 8.89 -0.24
CA MET A 321 -10.28 8.67 0.71
C MET A 321 -11.28 9.81 0.85
N TRP A 322 -11.02 11.00 0.30
CA TRP A 322 -12.07 12.03 0.26
C TRP A 322 -13.24 11.57 -0.61
N ASP A 323 -14.44 12.04 -0.25
CA ASP A 323 -15.74 11.73 -0.84
C ASP A 323 -16.22 10.26 -0.72
N ILE A 324 -15.46 9.33 -0.13
CA ILE A 324 -15.84 7.90 -0.14
C ILE A 324 -17.20 7.61 0.49
N TRP A 325 -17.59 8.37 1.52
CA TRP A 325 -18.84 8.17 2.26
C TRP A 325 -20.06 8.50 1.39
N ARG A 326 -19.85 9.23 0.28
CA ARG A 326 -20.88 9.56 -0.70
C ARG A 326 -21.15 8.41 -1.67
N PHE A 327 -20.20 7.49 -1.86
CA PHE A 327 -20.32 6.44 -2.85
C PHE A 327 -21.29 5.35 -2.39
N ASP A 328 -22.02 4.76 -3.32
CA ASP A 328 -22.82 3.56 -3.07
C ASP A 328 -21.96 2.29 -3.00
N TRP A 329 -20.84 2.26 -3.74
CA TRP A 329 -19.87 1.17 -3.75
C TRP A 329 -18.43 1.69 -3.70
N VAL A 330 -17.59 1.03 -2.91
CA VAL A 330 -16.17 1.40 -2.70
C VAL A 330 -15.23 0.28 -3.15
N GLN A 331 -13.91 0.52 -3.06
CA GLN A 331 -12.84 -0.31 -3.67
C GLN A 331 -12.79 -0.24 -5.20
N TYR A 332 -11.66 -0.57 -5.85
CA TYR A 332 -11.52 -0.39 -7.31
C TYR A 332 -12.56 -1.16 -8.12
N SER A 333 -12.91 -2.38 -7.69
CA SER A 333 -13.95 -3.20 -8.33
C SER A 333 -15.37 -2.86 -7.89
N GLY A 334 -15.55 -1.99 -6.88
CA GLY A 334 -16.87 -1.68 -6.33
C GLY A 334 -17.47 -2.82 -5.49
N PHE A 335 -16.67 -3.74 -4.93
CA PHE A 335 -17.24 -4.99 -4.41
C PHE A 335 -17.98 -4.88 -3.07
N THR A 336 -17.88 -3.77 -2.34
CA THR A 336 -18.48 -3.60 -0.98
C THR A 336 -19.10 -2.22 -0.81
N ASN A 337 -20.15 -2.10 0.03
CA ASN A 337 -20.95 -0.88 0.20
C ASN A 337 -21.00 -0.31 1.64
N GLN A 338 -20.72 -1.13 2.67
CA GLN A 338 -20.92 -0.75 4.07
C GLN A 338 -19.56 -0.43 4.72
N PRO A 339 -19.36 0.77 5.31
CA PRO A 339 -18.08 1.24 5.86
C PRO A 339 -17.41 0.35 6.91
N MET A 340 -18.11 -0.02 7.97
CA MET A 340 -17.53 -0.80 9.09
C MET A 340 -17.20 -2.24 8.71
N ALA A 341 -18.08 -2.92 7.95
CA ALA A 341 -17.82 -4.24 7.41
C ALA A 341 -16.59 -4.24 6.50
N ARG A 342 -16.47 -3.22 5.65
CA ARG A 342 -15.26 -2.98 4.84
C ARG A 342 -14.03 -2.85 5.74
N ASN A 343 -14.05 -1.96 6.73
CA ASN A 343 -12.92 -1.71 7.62
C ASN A 343 -12.50 -2.96 8.40
N LEU A 344 -13.47 -3.73 8.89
CA LEU A 344 -13.22 -4.99 9.59
C LEU A 344 -12.52 -6.00 8.67
N GLY A 345 -13.04 -6.18 7.45
CA GLY A 345 -12.44 -7.08 6.45
C GLY A 345 -11.02 -6.67 6.04
N GLU A 346 -10.75 -5.36 5.93
CA GLU A 346 -9.42 -4.82 5.65
C GLU A 346 -8.46 -5.05 6.81
N ALA A 347 -8.88 -4.78 8.06
CA ALA A 347 -8.05 -4.99 9.24
C ALA A 347 -7.63 -6.46 9.41
N LEU A 348 -8.55 -7.40 9.15
CA LEU A 348 -8.21 -8.84 9.11
C LEU A 348 -7.11 -9.13 8.08
N GLY A 349 -7.18 -8.50 6.90
CA GLY A 349 -6.12 -8.60 5.88
C GLY A 349 -4.76 -8.05 6.28
N VAL A 350 -4.75 -7.07 7.18
CA VAL A 350 -3.53 -6.47 7.76
C VAL A 350 -3.20 -7.12 9.11
N LEU A 351 -3.60 -8.39 9.28
CA LEU A 351 -3.23 -9.25 10.41
C LEU A 351 -3.78 -8.79 11.77
N ALA A 352 -4.98 -8.21 11.80
CA ALA A 352 -5.71 -8.11 13.05
C ALA A 352 -6.01 -9.53 13.59
N PRO A 353 -5.54 -9.89 14.80
CA PRO A 353 -5.75 -11.23 15.34
C PRO A 353 -7.23 -11.57 15.47
N ILE A 354 -7.59 -12.80 15.12
CA ILE A 354 -8.94 -13.32 15.30
C ILE A 354 -8.93 -14.81 15.68
N LYS A 355 -9.77 -15.20 16.64
CA LYS A 355 -9.98 -16.60 17.02
C LYS A 355 -11.17 -17.18 16.27
N LEU A 356 -10.89 -18.02 15.26
CA LEU A 356 -11.92 -18.74 14.50
C LEU A 356 -11.88 -20.26 14.75
N VAL A 357 -10.69 -20.79 14.97
CA VAL A 357 -10.42 -22.22 15.15
C VAL A 357 -9.53 -22.47 16.35
N ASP A 358 -9.58 -23.69 16.89
CA ASP A 358 -8.71 -24.16 17.97
C ASP A 358 -7.28 -24.49 17.48
N GLU A 359 -6.45 -25.04 18.38
CA GLU A 359 -5.08 -25.46 18.06
C GLU A 359 -5.01 -26.51 16.93
N ASP A 360 -6.02 -27.39 16.84
CA ASP A 360 -6.14 -28.47 15.85
C ASP A 360 -6.76 -27.99 14.51
N GLY A 361 -7.24 -26.74 14.44
CA GLY A 361 -7.91 -26.21 13.26
C GLY A 361 -9.40 -26.55 13.16
N LYS A 362 -10.03 -26.96 14.27
CA LYS A 362 -11.49 -27.14 14.35
C LYS A 362 -12.16 -25.82 14.69
N LEU A 363 -13.33 -25.58 14.12
CA LEU A 363 -14.12 -24.38 14.40
C LEU A 363 -14.40 -24.24 15.90
N LEU A 364 -14.15 -23.06 16.45
CA LEU A 364 -14.54 -22.75 17.83
C LEU A 364 -16.07 -22.63 17.92
N THR A 365 -16.66 -23.29 18.93
CA THR A 365 -18.11 -23.29 19.16
C THR A 365 -18.53 -22.61 20.45
N ASP A 366 -17.56 -22.17 21.25
CA ASP A 366 -17.79 -21.42 22.48
C ASP A 366 -17.79 -19.90 22.21
N ASP A 367 -17.87 -19.12 23.30
CA ASP A 367 -17.95 -17.67 23.24
C ASP A 367 -16.65 -17.00 22.76
N SER A 368 -15.54 -17.74 22.65
CA SER A 368 -14.27 -17.22 22.13
C SER A 368 -14.24 -17.11 20.60
N PHE A 369 -15.18 -17.74 19.89
CA PHE A 369 -15.30 -17.56 18.44
C PHE A 369 -15.54 -16.09 18.10
N GLY A 370 -14.65 -15.52 17.29
CA GLY A 370 -14.66 -14.12 16.90
C GLY A 370 -14.01 -13.18 17.90
N ASP A 371 -13.37 -13.68 18.97
CA ASP A 371 -12.46 -12.85 19.78
C ASP A 371 -11.39 -12.26 18.86
N THR A 372 -11.20 -10.95 18.96
CA THR A 372 -10.32 -10.21 18.08
C THR A 372 -9.72 -9.02 18.79
N ALA A 373 -8.56 -8.56 18.33
CA ALA A 373 -7.97 -7.31 18.82
C ALA A 373 -8.53 -6.06 18.11
N ILE A 374 -9.43 -6.23 17.13
CA ILE A 374 -9.96 -5.12 16.33
C ILE A 374 -10.60 -4.03 17.22
N ASP A 375 -10.23 -2.79 16.94
CA ASP A 375 -10.68 -1.61 17.68
C ASP A 375 -11.80 -0.87 16.95
N LEU A 376 -13.05 -1.23 17.24
CA LEU A 376 -14.22 -0.57 16.64
C LEU A 376 -14.31 0.91 17.01
N THR A 377 -13.86 1.30 18.21
CA THR A 377 -13.91 2.70 18.64
C THR A 377 -12.91 3.54 17.83
N GLY A 378 -11.70 3.02 17.61
CA GLY A 378 -10.70 3.65 16.75
C GLY A 378 -11.16 3.73 15.29
N MET A 379 -11.73 2.66 14.74
CA MET A 379 -12.31 2.65 13.39
C MET A 379 -13.46 3.65 13.23
N HIS A 380 -14.35 3.75 14.22
CA HIS A 380 -15.44 4.72 14.20
C HIS A 380 -14.91 6.16 14.21
N CYS A 381 -13.88 6.43 15.01
CA CYS A 381 -13.20 7.73 14.98
C CYS A 381 -12.59 8.05 13.59
N ILE A 382 -11.97 7.07 12.94
CA ILE A 382 -11.40 7.23 11.59
C ILE A 382 -12.51 7.59 10.59
N GLU A 383 -13.62 6.84 10.56
CA GLU A 383 -14.76 7.11 9.66
C GLU A 383 -15.37 8.50 9.92
N THR A 384 -15.57 8.84 11.20
CA THR A 384 -16.05 10.16 11.64
C THR A 384 -15.17 11.28 11.06
N THR A 385 -13.86 11.11 11.16
CA THR A 385 -12.88 12.10 10.72
C THR A 385 -12.86 12.20 9.19
N LEU A 386 -12.96 11.07 8.48
CA LEU A 386 -13.04 11.01 7.02
C LEU A 386 -14.26 11.72 6.44
N ARG A 387 -15.40 11.79 7.15
CA ARG A 387 -16.59 12.55 6.70
C ARG A 387 -16.30 14.05 6.51
N LYS A 388 -15.32 14.59 7.24
CA LYS A 388 -14.90 16.01 7.17
C LYS A 388 -13.86 16.29 6.08
N LEU A 389 -13.20 15.24 5.56
CA LEU A 389 -12.06 15.39 4.66
C LEU A 389 -12.51 15.98 3.32
N LYS A 390 -11.95 17.13 2.94
CA LYS A 390 -12.14 17.71 1.61
C LYS A 390 -11.06 17.26 0.64
N PRO A 391 -11.32 17.31 -0.68
CA PRO A 391 -10.27 17.11 -1.69
C PRO A 391 -9.11 18.12 -1.53
N PRO A 392 -7.88 17.74 -1.92
CA PRO A 392 -6.73 18.65 -1.87
C PRO A 392 -6.89 19.82 -2.85
N ALA A 393 -6.54 21.02 -2.39
CA ALA A 393 -6.54 22.24 -3.19
C ALA A 393 -5.17 22.48 -3.85
N TRP A 394 -5.16 22.95 -5.10
CA TRP A 394 -3.94 23.34 -5.79
C TRP A 394 -3.29 24.60 -5.16
N PRO A 395 -2.05 24.51 -4.64
CA PRO A 395 -1.37 25.63 -4.00
C PRO A 395 -0.64 26.48 -5.05
N GLU A 396 -1.29 27.50 -5.60
CA GLU A 396 -0.73 28.35 -6.66
C GLU A 396 0.58 29.03 -6.26
N GLU A 397 0.78 29.28 -4.97
CA GLU A 397 1.98 29.87 -4.40
C GLU A 397 3.19 28.93 -4.38
N ILE A 398 2.96 27.60 -4.44
CA ILE A 398 4.02 26.59 -4.47
C ILE A 398 4.18 26.00 -5.86
N LEU A 399 3.09 25.50 -6.45
CA LEU A 399 3.11 24.77 -7.72
C LEU A 399 2.91 25.66 -8.96
N GLY A 400 2.62 26.94 -8.75
CA GLY A 400 2.43 27.93 -9.80
C GLY A 400 0.96 28.17 -10.14
N ARG A 401 0.70 29.32 -10.79
CA ARG A 401 -0.65 29.77 -11.13
C ARG A 401 -1.31 28.90 -12.20
N VAL A 402 -2.62 28.78 -12.09
CA VAL A 402 -3.48 28.08 -13.04
C VAL A 402 -3.80 28.99 -14.23
N ASP A 403 -3.71 28.45 -15.43
CA ASP A 403 -4.11 29.15 -16.65
C ASP A 403 -5.63 29.02 -16.81
N ILE A 404 -6.37 30.05 -16.36
CA ILE A 404 -7.84 30.02 -16.30
C ILE A 404 -8.49 29.85 -17.68
N ASP A 405 -7.91 30.41 -18.74
CA ASP A 405 -8.48 30.27 -20.09
C ASP A 405 -8.33 28.83 -20.59
N LYS A 406 -7.18 28.19 -20.32
CA LYS A 406 -7.01 26.75 -20.58
C LYS A 406 -7.90 25.90 -19.68
N ALA A 407 -8.06 26.25 -18.40
CA ALA A 407 -8.93 25.51 -17.49
C ALA A 407 -10.40 25.59 -17.92
N ARG A 408 -10.87 26.71 -18.48
CA ARG A 408 -12.21 26.82 -19.09
C ARG A 408 -12.36 25.89 -20.30
N HIS A 409 -11.36 25.83 -21.18
CA HIS A 409 -11.34 24.89 -22.30
C HIS A 409 -11.33 23.44 -21.81
N GLY A 410 -10.49 23.13 -20.82
CA GLY A 410 -10.42 21.82 -20.17
C GLY A 410 -11.74 21.41 -19.52
N LYS A 411 -12.45 22.33 -18.89
CA LYS A 411 -13.78 22.09 -18.33
C LYS A 411 -14.79 21.68 -19.41
N ALA A 412 -14.77 22.35 -20.56
CA ALA A 412 -15.64 21.99 -21.68
C ALA A 412 -15.29 20.60 -22.25
N LEU A 413 -13.99 20.30 -22.43
CA LEU A 413 -13.52 18.98 -22.83
C LEU A 413 -13.90 17.88 -21.84
N PHE A 414 -13.79 18.16 -20.54
CA PHE A 414 -14.16 17.21 -19.49
C PHE A 414 -15.65 16.89 -19.53
N ALA A 415 -16.49 17.91 -19.72
CA ALA A 415 -17.93 17.73 -19.85
C ALA A 415 -18.30 16.86 -21.07
N ASP A 416 -17.59 17.02 -22.18
CA ASP A 416 -17.80 16.27 -23.43
C ASP A 416 -17.29 14.83 -23.36
N GLN A 417 -16.07 14.62 -22.85
CA GLN A 417 -15.33 13.36 -23.01
C GLN A 417 -15.15 12.55 -21.72
N CYS A 418 -15.47 13.09 -20.53
CA CYS A 418 -15.07 12.46 -19.26
C CYS A 418 -16.21 12.35 -18.24
N ALA A 419 -17.07 13.37 -18.13
CA ALA A 419 -18.07 13.49 -17.07
C ALA A 419 -19.08 12.33 -17.05
N PHE A 420 -19.37 11.72 -18.20
CA PHE A 420 -20.29 10.58 -18.29
C PHE A 420 -19.79 9.34 -17.52
N CYS A 421 -18.48 9.15 -17.39
CA CYS A 421 -17.90 8.12 -16.52
C CYS A 421 -17.66 8.67 -15.12
N HIS A 422 -16.96 9.80 -15.00
CA HIS A 422 -16.42 10.24 -13.72
C HIS A 422 -17.41 10.97 -12.81
N GLY A 423 -18.53 11.49 -13.33
CA GLY A 423 -19.58 12.10 -12.51
C GLY A 423 -19.19 13.44 -11.85
N PRO A 424 -19.79 13.80 -10.71
CA PRO A 424 -20.54 12.93 -9.80
C PRO A 424 -21.95 12.58 -10.30
N HIS A 425 -22.29 11.30 -10.24
CA HIS A 425 -23.59 10.76 -10.65
C HIS A 425 -24.54 10.75 -9.46
N VAL A 426 -25.06 11.93 -9.10
CA VAL A 426 -25.91 12.12 -7.93
C VAL A 426 -27.24 11.39 -8.10
N SER A 427 -27.61 10.57 -7.11
CA SER A 427 -28.86 9.80 -7.08
C SER A 427 -29.48 9.82 -5.69
N LYS A 428 -30.76 9.42 -5.62
CA LYS A 428 -31.40 9.08 -4.34
C LYS A 428 -30.82 7.77 -3.80
N PRO A 429 -30.74 7.59 -2.48
CA PRO A 429 -30.37 6.31 -1.88
C PRO A 429 -31.25 5.15 -2.34
N TYR A 430 -30.68 3.96 -2.35
CA TYR A 430 -31.38 2.75 -2.78
C TYR A 430 -32.19 2.12 -1.65
N ASP A 431 -33.31 1.50 -2.04
CA ASP A 431 -34.08 0.62 -1.18
C ASP A 431 -33.44 -0.78 -1.17
N TRP A 432 -32.39 -0.95 -0.37
CA TRP A 432 -31.65 -2.21 -0.26
C TRP A 432 -32.54 -3.32 0.33
N PRO A 433 -32.72 -4.47 -0.38
CA PRO A 433 -33.46 -5.60 0.17
C PRO A 433 -32.83 -6.10 1.46
N LEU A 434 -33.65 -6.43 2.46
CA LEU A 434 -33.24 -7.00 3.74
C LEU A 434 -33.68 -8.45 3.84
N ALA A 435 -32.82 -9.29 4.42
CA ALA A 435 -33.24 -10.60 4.89
C ALA A 435 -34.11 -10.43 6.14
N THR A 436 -35.20 -11.17 6.21
CA THR A 436 -36.19 -11.09 7.30
C THR A 436 -36.30 -12.40 8.08
N LYS A 437 -35.71 -13.48 7.58
CA LYS A 437 -35.78 -14.81 8.19
C LYS A 437 -34.41 -15.47 8.19
N ALA A 438 -34.16 -16.29 9.21
CA ALA A 438 -32.95 -17.10 9.28
C ALA A 438 -32.82 -18.00 8.05
N GLY A 439 -31.63 -18.00 7.44
CA GLY A 439 -31.35 -18.76 6.22
C GLY A 439 -31.94 -18.18 4.92
N GLU A 440 -32.59 -17.01 4.97
CA GLU A 440 -32.97 -16.28 3.76
C GLU A 440 -31.70 -15.77 3.05
N LEU A 441 -31.55 -16.12 1.77
CA LEU A 441 -30.48 -15.64 0.90
C LEU A 441 -31.03 -14.64 -0.11
N LEU A 442 -30.50 -13.42 -0.06
CA LEU A 442 -30.86 -12.37 -1.01
C LEU A 442 -30.22 -12.64 -2.38
N PRO A 443 -30.88 -12.26 -3.49
CA PRO A 443 -30.33 -12.45 -4.83
C PRO A 443 -28.92 -11.84 -4.97
N GLY A 444 -27.98 -12.65 -5.46
CA GLY A 444 -26.59 -12.24 -5.67
C GLY A 444 -25.75 -12.09 -4.41
N GLN A 445 -26.25 -12.48 -3.24
CA GLN A 445 -25.50 -12.48 -1.99
C GLN A 445 -25.16 -13.92 -1.57
N ALA A 446 -23.94 -14.13 -1.04
CA ALA A 446 -23.49 -15.44 -0.55
C ALA A 446 -23.95 -15.71 0.89
N SER A 447 -24.22 -14.65 1.65
CA SER A 447 -24.74 -14.72 3.01
C SER A 447 -25.52 -13.45 3.35
N SER A 448 -26.48 -13.57 4.25
CA SER A 448 -27.21 -12.46 4.86
C SER A 448 -27.51 -12.79 6.32
N ASN A 449 -27.54 -11.76 7.16
CA ASN A 449 -27.92 -11.89 8.56
C ASN A 449 -29.21 -11.07 8.80
N PRO A 450 -30.37 -11.70 9.02
CA PRO A 450 -31.63 -11.01 9.22
C PRO A 450 -31.68 -10.22 10.54
N GLU A 451 -30.99 -10.67 11.58
CA GLU A 451 -30.93 -9.95 12.86
C GLU A 451 -30.19 -8.63 12.68
N TRP A 452 -29.03 -8.68 12.02
CA TRP A 452 -28.28 -7.46 11.71
C TRP A 452 -29.03 -6.60 10.70
N ASP A 453 -29.51 -7.14 9.58
CA ASP A 453 -30.26 -6.40 8.55
C ASP A 453 -31.42 -5.59 9.17
N LEU A 454 -32.12 -6.16 10.17
CA LEU A 454 -33.25 -5.53 10.86
C LEU A 454 -32.87 -4.66 12.07
N ALA A 455 -31.61 -4.63 12.49
CA ALA A 455 -31.16 -3.91 13.70
C ALA A 455 -30.92 -2.39 13.50
N GLY A 456 -31.17 -1.84 12.31
CA GLY A 456 -30.97 -0.42 11.99
C GLY A 456 -32.23 0.45 12.11
N ASP A 457 -32.14 1.71 11.67
CA ASP A 457 -33.32 2.59 11.50
C ASP A 457 -34.11 2.14 10.27
N LEU A 458 -35.30 1.58 10.48
CA LEU A 458 -36.13 0.96 9.46
C LEU A 458 -37.22 1.88 8.93
N VAL A 459 -37.47 1.78 7.62
CA VAL A 459 -38.66 2.30 6.93
C VAL A 459 -39.40 1.17 6.24
N TYR A 460 -40.73 1.26 6.22
CA TYR A 460 -41.56 0.25 5.57
C TYR A 460 -42.17 0.80 4.29
N LYS A 461 -41.97 0.08 3.18
CA LYS A 461 -42.60 0.38 1.88
C LYS A 461 -43.31 -0.88 1.40
N ASP A 462 -44.60 -0.76 1.09
CA ASP A 462 -45.46 -1.88 0.69
C ASP A 462 -45.37 -3.10 1.65
N GLY A 463 -45.27 -2.81 2.96
CA GLY A 463 -45.17 -3.82 4.01
C GLY A 463 -43.80 -4.51 4.13
N LYS A 464 -42.80 -4.12 3.34
CA LYS A 464 -41.42 -4.64 3.42
C LYS A 464 -40.50 -3.66 4.16
N PRO A 465 -39.61 -4.14 5.05
CA PRO A 465 -38.65 -3.30 5.73
C PRO A 465 -37.45 -2.98 4.83
N TYR A 466 -36.94 -1.76 4.96
CA TYR A 466 -35.70 -1.28 4.38
C TYR A 466 -34.97 -0.44 5.43
N ARG A 467 -33.64 -0.39 5.39
CA ARG A 467 -32.91 0.57 6.22
C ARG A 467 -32.94 1.94 5.58
N ARG A 468 -33.21 2.97 6.37
CA ARG A 468 -33.15 4.36 5.92
C ARG A 468 -31.69 4.78 5.80
N ASP A 469 -31.15 4.79 4.59
CA ASP A 469 -29.86 5.42 4.34
C ASP A 469 -29.90 6.89 4.81
N TRP A 470 -29.00 7.25 5.71
CA TRP A 470 -28.99 8.57 6.35
C TRP A 470 -28.43 9.68 5.45
N ARG A 471 -27.91 9.32 4.27
CA ARG A 471 -27.47 10.29 3.26
C ARG A 471 -28.68 10.82 2.50
N GLU A 472 -28.75 12.15 2.36
CA GLU A 472 -29.79 12.79 1.53
C GLU A 472 -29.65 12.39 0.05
N THR A 473 -28.41 12.38 -0.43
CA THR A 473 -28.04 11.94 -1.77
C THR A 473 -26.80 11.05 -1.71
N ILE A 474 -26.68 10.17 -2.70
CA ILE A 474 -25.52 9.30 -2.90
C ILE A 474 -24.93 9.55 -4.29
N TRP A 475 -23.70 9.13 -4.51
CA TRP A 475 -23.08 9.10 -5.82
C TRP A 475 -23.07 7.65 -6.32
N SER A 476 -23.89 7.39 -7.34
CA SER A 476 -23.99 6.11 -8.01
C SER A 476 -22.80 5.93 -8.94
N VAL A 477 -21.71 5.34 -8.44
CA VAL A 477 -20.46 5.30 -9.22
C VAL A 477 -20.60 4.30 -10.39
N PRO A 478 -20.40 4.72 -11.65
CA PRO A 478 -20.52 3.81 -12.78
C PRO A 478 -19.48 2.70 -12.72
N TRP A 479 -19.90 1.48 -13.00
CA TRP A 479 -19.01 0.35 -13.23
C TRP A 479 -18.80 0.16 -14.72
N ILE A 480 -17.56 0.31 -15.14
CA ILE A 480 -17.16 0.12 -16.54
C ILE A 480 -16.56 -1.28 -16.65
N ASP A 481 -17.18 -2.12 -17.48
CA ASP A 481 -16.70 -3.47 -17.75
C ASP A 481 -15.23 -3.45 -18.18
N VAL A 482 -14.44 -4.42 -17.71
CA VAL A 482 -13.01 -4.46 -17.99
C VAL A 482 -12.71 -4.58 -19.49
N ASP A 483 -13.59 -5.20 -20.27
CA ASP A 483 -13.44 -5.32 -21.73
C ASP A 483 -13.76 -4.00 -22.46
N VAL A 484 -14.53 -3.11 -21.80
CA VAL A 484 -14.82 -1.75 -22.29
C VAL A 484 -13.70 -0.79 -21.93
N VAL A 485 -13.32 -0.70 -20.65
CA VAL A 485 -12.25 0.21 -20.20
C VAL A 485 -10.87 -0.26 -20.62
N GLY A 486 -10.69 -1.56 -20.86
CA GLY A 486 -9.48 -2.17 -21.45
C GLY A 486 -8.22 -2.09 -20.57
N THR A 487 -8.35 -1.67 -19.31
CA THR A 487 -7.23 -1.68 -18.34
C THR A 487 -6.95 -3.09 -17.87
N ASP A 488 -5.82 -3.30 -17.19
CA ASP A 488 -5.43 -4.61 -16.65
C ASP A 488 -6.61 -5.29 -15.92
N PRO A 489 -7.03 -6.51 -16.31
CA PRO A 489 -8.18 -7.16 -15.71
C PRO A 489 -7.82 -7.98 -14.46
N ASN A 490 -6.53 -8.16 -14.14
CA ASN A 490 -6.09 -9.18 -13.19
C ASN A 490 -6.61 -8.95 -11.79
N THR A 491 -6.73 -7.70 -11.31
CA THR A 491 -7.28 -7.45 -9.97
C THR A 491 -8.70 -7.97 -9.85
N VAL A 492 -9.54 -7.71 -10.85
CA VAL A 492 -10.94 -8.13 -10.86
C VAL A 492 -11.07 -9.63 -11.17
N ASP A 493 -10.22 -10.17 -12.04
CA ASP A 493 -10.19 -11.60 -12.33
C ASP A 493 -9.70 -12.41 -11.11
N ASN A 494 -8.72 -11.93 -10.37
CA ASN A 494 -8.24 -12.52 -9.12
C ASN A 494 -9.22 -12.33 -7.97
N PHE A 495 -10.08 -11.31 -8.04
CA PHE A 495 -11.20 -11.21 -7.12
C PHE A 495 -12.26 -12.28 -7.42
N ASN A 496 -12.57 -12.49 -8.71
CA ASN A 496 -13.73 -13.27 -9.14
C ASN A 496 -13.45 -14.75 -9.44
N ARG A 497 -12.22 -15.17 -9.75
CA ARG A 497 -11.89 -16.55 -10.16
C ARG A 497 -11.45 -17.47 -9.02
N PRO A 498 -10.52 -17.07 -8.12
CA PRO A 498 -10.09 -17.93 -7.03
C PRO A 498 -11.28 -18.34 -6.16
N ARG A 499 -11.22 -19.56 -5.65
CA ARG A 499 -12.26 -20.14 -4.81
C ARG A 499 -11.63 -20.64 -3.52
N TYR A 500 -12.13 -20.12 -2.41
CA TYR A 500 -11.75 -20.48 -1.06
C TYR A 500 -12.79 -21.45 -0.52
N ASP A 501 -12.34 -22.51 0.16
CA ASP A 501 -13.22 -23.38 0.91
C ASP A 501 -13.63 -22.68 2.21
N ALA A 502 -14.89 -22.23 2.28
CA ALA A 502 -15.48 -21.60 3.46
C ALA A 502 -16.36 -22.58 4.28
N THR A 503 -16.40 -23.87 3.94
CA THR A 503 -17.29 -24.85 4.58
C THR A 503 -17.07 -24.99 6.08
N LEU A 504 -15.85 -24.72 6.55
CA LEU A 504 -15.54 -24.70 7.98
C LEU A 504 -16.29 -23.59 8.72
N LEU A 505 -16.42 -22.41 8.12
CA LEU A 505 -17.09 -21.25 8.70
C LEU A 505 -18.61 -21.29 8.47
N ALA A 506 -19.03 -21.77 7.30
CA ALA A 506 -20.43 -21.94 6.94
C ALA A 506 -20.66 -23.33 6.34
N PRO A 507 -21.05 -24.31 7.16
CA PRO A 507 -21.33 -25.67 6.68
C PRO A 507 -22.33 -25.68 5.53
N GLY A 508 -21.94 -26.29 4.41
CA GLY A 508 -22.74 -26.33 3.18
C GLY A 508 -22.58 -25.14 2.24
N SER A 509 -21.79 -24.12 2.60
CA SER A 509 -21.35 -23.12 1.63
C SER A 509 -20.46 -23.82 0.60
N GLY A 510 -20.82 -23.81 -0.68
CA GLY A 510 -19.88 -24.21 -1.72
C GLY A 510 -18.64 -23.29 -1.72
N PRO A 511 -17.62 -23.59 -2.54
CA PRO A 511 -16.46 -22.71 -2.66
C PRO A 511 -16.85 -21.28 -3.04
N VAL A 512 -16.28 -20.29 -2.37
CA VAL A 512 -16.63 -18.87 -2.50
C VAL A 512 -15.44 -18.06 -3.02
N ASN A 513 -15.70 -16.95 -3.72
CA ASN A 513 -14.65 -15.97 -3.99
C ASN A 513 -14.28 -15.18 -2.71
N ALA A 514 -13.24 -14.35 -2.75
CA ALA A 514 -12.76 -13.63 -1.56
C ALA A 514 -13.84 -12.72 -0.94
N GLY A 515 -14.58 -11.96 -1.76
CA GLY A 515 -15.65 -11.09 -1.29
C GLY A 515 -16.84 -11.85 -0.70
N GLN A 516 -17.24 -12.96 -1.33
CA GLN A 516 -18.28 -13.85 -0.85
C GLN A 516 -17.89 -14.53 0.47
N GLY A 517 -16.64 -14.98 0.59
CA GLY A 517 -16.11 -15.51 1.85
C GLY A 517 -16.13 -14.46 2.95
N LEU A 518 -15.69 -13.24 2.65
CA LEU A 518 -15.77 -12.12 3.60
C LEU A 518 -17.22 -11.83 3.98
N GLN A 519 -18.16 -11.90 3.03
CA GLN A 519 -19.57 -11.72 3.35
C GLN A 519 -20.10 -12.79 4.29
N VAL A 520 -19.72 -14.06 4.08
CA VAL A 520 -20.08 -15.16 4.99
C VAL A 520 -19.55 -14.86 6.39
N LEU A 521 -18.26 -14.55 6.51
CA LEU A 521 -17.61 -14.34 7.80
C LEU A 521 -18.14 -13.09 8.52
N LEU A 522 -18.19 -11.95 7.84
CA LEU A 522 -18.53 -10.66 8.46
C LEU A 522 -19.99 -10.55 8.87
N ASN A 523 -20.91 -11.23 8.18
CA ASN A 523 -22.31 -11.36 8.63
C ASN A 523 -22.44 -12.13 9.95
N ILE A 524 -21.45 -12.93 10.33
CA ILE A 524 -21.38 -13.63 11.62
C ILE A 524 -20.62 -12.78 12.65
N LEU A 525 -19.46 -12.24 12.25
CA LEU A 525 -18.55 -11.55 13.16
C LEU A 525 -19.06 -10.19 13.62
N VAL A 526 -19.49 -9.32 12.69
CA VAL A 526 -19.82 -7.92 13.03
C VAL A 526 -20.89 -7.86 14.14
N PRO A 527 -22.02 -8.59 14.05
CA PRO A 527 -23.04 -8.54 15.10
C PRO A 527 -22.54 -9.05 16.46
N ARG A 528 -21.67 -10.07 16.46
CA ARG A 528 -21.06 -10.60 17.69
C ARG A 528 -20.10 -9.61 18.33
N ILE A 529 -19.27 -8.95 17.53
CA ILE A 529 -18.33 -7.93 18.04
C ILE A 529 -19.15 -6.74 18.57
N TYR A 530 -20.19 -6.31 17.86
CA TYR A 530 -21.11 -5.27 18.34
C TYR A 530 -21.74 -5.64 19.68
N GLU A 531 -22.25 -6.87 19.84
CA GLU A 531 -22.80 -7.34 21.10
C GLU A 531 -21.76 -7.31 22.24
N LYS A 532 -20.54 -7.82 21.99
CA LYS A 532 -19.44 -7.82 22.97
C LYS A 532 -19.03 -6.41 23.41
N GLU A 533 -19.02 -5.46 22.48
CA GLU A 533 -18.69 -4.05 22.73
C GLU A 533 -19.89 -3.21 23.22
N GLY A 534 -21.06 -3.82 23.40
CA GLY A 534 -22.28 -3.14 23.85
C GLY A 534 -22.91 -2.20 22.82
N ILE A 535 -22.53 -2.32 21.54
CA ILE A 535 -23.10 -1.58 20.40
C ILE A 535 -24.45 -2.22 20.05
N THR A 536 -25.52 -1.72 20.65
CA THR A 536 -26.88 -2.24 20.50
C THR A 536 -27.88 -1.15 20.18
N GLY A 537 -29.05 -1.53 19.68
CA GLY A 537 -30.15 -0.60 19.40
C GLY A 537 -29.73 0.52 18.43
N GLU A 538 -29.92 1.76 18.83
CA GLU A 538 -29.66 2.95 18.00
C GLU A 538 -28.17 3.16 17.66
N LEU A 539 -27.24 2.47 18.34
CA LEU A 539 -25.80 2.56 18.03
C LEU A 539 -25.40 1.78 16.78
N ILE A 540 -26.10 0.69 16.47
CA ILE A 540 -25.81 -0.18 15.31
C ILE A 540 -25.80 0.61 14.00
N PRO A 541 -26.85 1.37 13.64
CA PRO A 541 -26.86 2.10 12.37
C PRO A 541 -25.79 3.20 12.28
N ASP A 542 -25.34 3.74 13.42
CA ASP A 542 -24.28 4.76 13.49
C ASP A 542 -22.88 4.14 13.30
N TYR A 543 -22.60 3.03 13.97
CA TYR A 543 -21.37 2.25 13.73
C TYR A 543 -21.34 1.62 12.33
N ASP A 544 -22.50 1.28 11.76
CA ASP A 544 -22.60 0.89 10.35
C ASP A 544 -22.25 2.05 9.39
N GLY A 545 -22.15 3.28 9.90
CA GLY A 545 -21.66 4.47 9.22
C GLY A 545 -22.76 5.30 8.57
N THR A 546 -23.61 4.66 7.76
CA THR A 546 -24.70 5.36 7.04
C THR A 546 -26.02 4.60 7.07
N ASN A 547 -26.19 3.69 8.05
CA ASN A 547 -27.35 2.81 8.17
C ASN A 547 -27.67 2.02 6.88
N VAL A 548 -26.66 1.61 6.11
CA VAL A 548 -26.86 0.73 4.95
C VAL A 548 -26.59 -0.72 5.35
N PRO A 549 -27.32 -1.71 4.80
CA PRO A 549 -27.02 -3.10 5.07
C PRO A 549 -25.77 -3.53 4.30
N PHE A 550 -25.04 -4.50 4.84
CA PHE A 550 -23.81 -4.99 4.21
C PHE A 550 -24.09 -5.90 3.01
N ARG A 551 -23.62 -5.48 1.83
CA ARG A 551 -23.77 -6.19 0.56
C ARG A 551 -22.46 -6.24 -0.19
N ILE A 552 -22.32 -7.27 -1.01
CA ILE A 552 -21.19 -7.42 -1.93
C ILE A 552 -21.63 -7.48 -3.38
N SER A 553 -20.69 -7.22 -4.29
CA SER A 553 -20.85 -7.44 -5.72
C SER A 553 -19.58 -8.03 -6.33
N ASP A 554 -19.75 -8.93 -7.29
CA ASP A 554 -18.68 -9.64 -8.01
C ASP A 554 -18.63 -9.27 -9.50
N ARG A 555 -19.02 -8.03 -9.85
CA ARG A 555 -18.98 -7.60 -11.24
C ARG A 555 -17.55 -7.58 -11.77
N ARG A 556 -17.40 -8.03 -13.01
CA ARG A 556 -16.12 -7.96 -13.74
C ARG A 556 -15.88 -6.56 -14.31
N ALA A 557 -15.74 -5.56 -13.44
CA ALA A 557 -15.69 -4.15 -13.81
C ALA A 557 -14.82 -3.33 -12.85
N TYR A 558 -14.43 -2.13 -13.29
CA TYR A 558 -13.85 -1.09 -12.43
C TYR A 558 -14.81 0.07 -12.25
N LYS A 559 -14.87 0.63 -11.04
CA LYS A 559 -15.66 1.82 -10.78
C LYS A 559 -14.95 3.08 -11.28
N SER A 560 -15.70 3.97 -11.90
CA SER A 560 -15.24 5.32 -12.22
C SER A 560 -15.72 6.31 -11.16
N ARG A 561 -14.77 6.92 -10.46
CA ARG A 561 -15.04 7.89 -9.38
C ARG A 561 -14.85 9.33 -9.86
N PRO A 562 -15.46 10.32 -9.18
CA PRO A 562 -15.13 11.73 -9.39
C PRO A 562 -13.65 12.03 -9.16
N LEU A 563 -13.15 13.01 -9.92
CA LEU A 563 -11.72 13.31 -10.05
C LEU A 563 -11.25 14.52 -9.22
N HIS A 564 -12.03 14.97 -8.23
CA HIS A 564 -11.59 16.03 -7.33
C HIS A 564 -10.24 15.67 -6.72
N GLY A 565 -9.26 16.59 -6.79
CA GLY A 565 -7.94 16.37 -6.21
C GLY A 565 -7.10 15.25 -6.84
N VAL A 566 -7.54 14.64 -7.94
CA VAL A 566 -6.81 13.51 -8.57
C VAL A 566 -5.38 13.88 -8.97
N TRP A 567 -5.11 15.17 -9.24
CA TRP A 567 -3.78 15.68 -9.54
C TRP A 567 -2.73 15.30 -8.48
N ALA A 568 -3.17 15.10 -7.23
CA ALA A 568 -2.31 14.84 -6.08
C ALA A 568 -2.09 13.35 -5.78
N THR A 569 -2.57 12.43 -6.64
CA THR A 569 -2.55 10.98 -6.36
C THR A 569 -1.82 10.15 -7.42
N PRO A 570 -0.61 10.53 -7.88
CA PRO A 570 0.17 9.66 -8.77
C PRO A 570 0.70 8.42 -8.04
N PRO A 571 1.02 7.33 -8.76
CA PRO A 571 0.70 7.07 -10.17
C PRO A 571 -0.79 6.73 -10.38
N PHE A 572 -1.20 6.71 -11.65
CA PHE A 572 -2.58 6.56 -12.10
C PHE A 572 -2.90 5.16 -12.65
N LEU A 573 -4.21 4.94 -12.86
CA LEU A 573 -4.86 3.62 -13.00
C LEU A 573 -4.82 2.82 -11.70
N HIS A 574 -5.66 1.79 -11.62
CA HIS A 574 -5.82 1.00 -10.40
C HIS A 574 -4.53 0.31 -9.95
N ASN A 575 -3.64 -0.03 -10.89
CA ASN A 575 -2.36 -0.72 -10.65
C ASN A 575 -1.14 0.22 -10.67
N GLY A 576 -1.35 1.53 -10.75
CA GLY A 576 -0.27 2.53 -10.72
C GLY A 576 0.68 2.46 -11.92
N SER A 577 0.19 2.02 -13.07
CA SER A 577 0.98 1.75 -14.28
C SER A 577 1.21 2.97 -15.18
N VAL A 578 0.67 4.14 -14.82
CA VAL A 578 0.86 5.39 -15.57
C VAL A 578 1.35 6.50 -14.62
N PRO A 579 2.54 7.10 -14.83
CA PRO A 579 3.16 7.96 -13.82
C PRO A 579 2.57 9.37 -13.70
N THR A 580 1.99 9.91 -14.79
CA THR A 580 1.46 11.28 -14.83
C THR A 580 0.10 11.34 -15.53
N ILE A 581 -0.74 12.33 -15.20
CA ILE A 581 -2.01 12.55 -15.91
C ILE A 581 -1.75 12.87 -17.39
N TYR A 582 -0.69 13.63 -17.69
CA TYR A 582 -0.32 13.90 -19.08
C TYR A 582 -0.09 12.60 -19.86
N ASP A 583 0.65 11.65 -19.29
CA ASP A 583 0.90 10.36 -19.94
C ASP A 583 -0.41 9.53 -20.06
N LEU A 584 -1.31 9.61 -19.06
CA LEU A 584 -2.63 8.95 -19.12
C LEU A 584 -3.49 9.48 -20.28
N LEU A 585 -3.51 10.80 -20.49
CA LEU A 585 -4.24 11.45 -21.58
C LEU A 585 -3.54 11.32 -22.94
N SER A 586 -2.29 10.84 -22.96
CA SER A 586 -1.51 10.68 -24.18
C SER A 586 -1.88 9.40 -24.94
N PRO A 587 -1.63 9.34 -26.26
CA PRO A 587 -1.71 8.10 -27.03
C PRO A 587 -0.90 6.96 -26.37
N LEU A 588 -1.36 5.73 -26.51
CA LEU A 588 -0.76 4.56 -25.86
C LEU A 588 0.73 4.42 -26.20
N GLU A 589 1.11 4.70 -27.44
CA GLU A 589 2.49 4.66 -27.92
C GLU A 589 3.42 5.70 -27.29
N GLU A 590 2.87 6.75 -26.66
CA GLU A 590 3.61 7.76 -25.90
C GLU A 590 3.72 7.42 -24.40
N ARG A 591 2.96 6.43 -23.89
CA ARG A 591 2.98 6.05 -22.47
C ARG A 591 4.28 5.33 -22.10
N PRO A 592 4.93 5.71 -20.97
CA PRO A 592 6.08 4.98 -20.47
C PRO A 592 5.74 3.51 -20.18
N THR A 593 6.58 2.59 -20.66
CA THR A 593 6.47 1.15 -20.36
C THR A 593 7.33 0.72 -19.18
N ARG A 594 8.28 1.57 -18.77
CA ARG A 594 9.12 1.38 -17.58
C ARG A 594 9.43 2.73 -16.94
N PHE A 595 9.27 2.83 -15.63
CA PHE A 595 9.55 4.06 -14.88
C PHE A 595 9.86 3.77 -13.40
N ALA A 596 10.61 4.67 -12.76
CA ALA A 596 10.89 4.55 -11.33
C ALA A 596 9.78 5.20 -10.49
N VAL A 597 9.52 4.59 -9.32
CA VAL A 597 8.61 5.08 -8.27
C VAL A 597 9.36 5.03 -6.93
N GLY A 598 9.05 5.98 -6.05
CA GLY A 598 9.57 6.06 -4.69
C GLY A 598 10.24 7.39 -4.37
N ASN A 599 10.84 8.07 -5.36
CA ASN A 599 11.19 9.48 -5.24
C ASN A 599 9.91 10.30 -5.41
N ARG A 600 9.41 10.89 -4.32
CA ARG A 600 8.15 11.66 -4.29
C ARG A 600 8.20 12.99 -5.05
N ASP A 601 9.28 13.26 -5.77
CA ASP A 601 9.47 14.47 -6.57
C ASP A 601 8.34 14.62 -7.59
N TYR A 602 7.71 15.79 -7.59
CA TYR A 602 6.48 16.07 -8.33
C TYR A 602 6.74 16.97 -9.55
N ASP A 603 6.14 16.61 -10.68
CA ASP A 603 6.06 17.41 -11.89
C ASP A 603 4.69 18.11 -11.97
N PRO A 604 4.59 19.43 -11.68
CA PRO A 604 3.34 20.17 -11.73
C PRO A 604 2.84 20.46 -13.16
N VAL A 605 3.66 20.22 -14.18
CA VAL A 605 3.28 20.40 -15.58
C VAL A 605 2.58 19.15 -16.10
N LYS A 606 3.14 17.96 -15.80
CA LYS A 606 2.54 16.68 -16.21
C LYS A 606 1.51 16.13 -15.22
N LEU A 607 1.49 16.65 -13.99
CA LEU A 607 0.73 16.16 -12.84
C LEU A 607 1.07 14.71 -12.50
N GLY A 608 2.24 14.50 -11.90
CA GLY A 608 2.64 13.19 -11.38
C GLY A 608 4.08 13.15 -10.90
N TYR A 609 4.61 11.94 -10.71
CA TYR A 609 5.99 11.78 -10.22
C TYR A 609 7.03 11.96 -11.32
N VAL A 610 8.20 12.48 -10.93
CA VAL A 610 9.41 12.43 -11.74
C VAL A 610 9.94 11.00 -11.77
N THR A 611 10.04 10.42 -12.96
CA THR A 611 10.21 8.97 -13.16
C THR A 611 11.65 8.49 -13.28
N ALA A 612 12.63 9.36 -13.02
CA ALA A 612 14.05 9.01 -13.12
C ALA A 612 14.44 8.06 -11.98
N ALA A 613 15.18 6.99 -12.32
CA ALA A 613 15.65 6.04 -11.32
C ALA A 613 16.73 6.63 -10.42
N GLY A 614 16.64 6.32 -9.13
CA GLY A 614 17.61 6.69 -8.10
C GLY A 614 17.81 5.57 -7.07
N PRO A 615 18.73 5.76 -6.11
CA PRO A 615 18.87 4.83 -4.98
C PRO A 615 17.53 4.58 -4.28
N GLY A 616 17.23 3.34 -3.92
CA GLY A 616 15.98 3.01 -3.22
C GLY A 616 14.72 2.94 -4.08
N SER A 617 14.78 3.37 -5.35
CA SER A 617 13.61 3.39 -6.22
C SER A 617 13.20 2.00 -6.69
N PHE A 618 11.89 1.83 -6.89
CA PHE A 618 11.30 0.65 -7.50
C PHE A 618 11.04 0.93 -8.98
N VAL A 619 11.48 0.04 -9.88
CA VAL A 619 11.20 0.18 -11.32
C VAL A 619 9.93 -0.60 -11.67
N HIS A 620 8.87 0.14 -11.98
CA HIS A 620 7.64 -0.42 -12.50
C HIS A 620 7.86 -0.83 -13.97
N ASP A 621 7.45 -2.06 -14.33
CA ASP A 621 7.53 -2.60 -15.69
C ASP A 621 6.15 -3.08 -16.12
N THR A 622 5.60 -2.44 -17.16
CA THR A 622 4.22 -2.66 -17.62
C THR A 622 4.06 -3.92 -18.47
N SER A 623 5.15 -4.64 -18.77
CA SER A 623 5.11 -5.94 -19.45
C SER A 623 4.88 -7.11 -18.50
N VAL A 624 4.98 -6.86 -17.18
CA VAL A 624 4.68 -7.84 -16.15
C VAL A 624 3.17 -8.00 -16.03
N ASP A 625 2.71 -9.24 -15.89
CA ASP A 625 1.31 -9.58 -15.66
C ASP A 625 0.77 -8.83 -14.43
N GLY A 626 -0.40 -8.18 -14.53
CA GLY A 626 -0.96 -7.33 -13.48
C GLY A 626 -0.48 -5.87 -13.50
N ASN A 627 0.56 -5.53 -14.27
CA ASN A 627 1.12 -4.18 -14.39
C ASN A 627 0.75 -3.49 -15.71
N SER A 628 -0.17 -4.02 -16.51
CA SER A 628 -0.49 -3.44 -17.82
C SER A 628 -0.95 -1.97 -17.70
N ASN A 629 -0.40 -1.12 -18.59
CA ASN A 629 -0.77 0.30 -18.73
C ASN A 629 -1.75 0.57 -19.89
N GLN A 630 -2.37 -0.50 -20.42
CA GLN A 630 -3.39 -0.42 -21.47
C GLN A 630 -4.71 0.14 -20.94
N GLY A 631 -5.65 0.38 -21.86
CA GLY A 631 -6.98 0.84 -21.53
C GLY A 631 -7.05 2.33 -21.20
N HIS A 632 -8.27 2.80 -20.99
CA HIS A 632 -8.56 4.22 -20.74
C HIS A 632 -7.93 5.10 -21.85
N LEU A 633 -8.24 4.77 -23.10
CA LEU A 633 -7.60 5.31 -24.30
C LEU A 633 -8.44 6.41 -24.94
N PHE A 634 -7.76 7.48 -25.35
CA PHE A 634 -8.28 8.57 -26.17
C PHE A 634 -7.74 8.42 -27.59
N THR A 635 -8.54 7.83 -28.49
CA THR A 635 -8.09 7.42 -29.83
C THR A 635 -9.24 7.43 -30.82
N ASP A 636 -8.95 7.69 -32.09
CA ASP A 636 -9.96 7.67 -33.16
C ASP A 636 -10.21 6.25 -33.71
N VAL A 637 -9.37 5.29 -33.32
CA VAL A 637 -9.47 3.89 -33.74
C VAL A 637 -10.43 3.14 -32.84
N ALA A 638 -11.37 2.39 -33.42
CA ALA A 638 -12.23 1.49 -32.66
C ALA A 638 -11.40 0.29 -32.14
N MET A 639 -11.14 0.25 -30.84
CA MET A 639 -10.35 -0.78 -30.17
C MET A 639 -10.78 -0.95 -28.71
N PRO A 640 -10.51 -2.11 -28.08
CA PRO A 640 -10.74 -2.28 -26.64
C PRO A 640 -10.05 -1.18 -25.84
N GLY A 641 -10.74 -0.68 -24.81
CA GLY A 641 -10.23 0.39 -23.97
C GLY A 641 -10.38 1.81 -24.51
N ARG A 642 -10.94 2.02 -25.70
CA ARG A 642 -11.33 3.37 -26.15
C ARG A 642 -12.48 3.90 -25.30
N ILE A 643 -12.25 5.04 -24.65
CA ILE A 643 -13.25 5.74 -23.82
C ILE A 643 -13.58 7.15 -24.32
N GLY A 644 -12.80 7.67 -25.28
CA GLY A 644 -12.98 9.00 -25.84
C GLY A 644 -12.21 9.17 -27.14
N ASP A 645 -12.39 10.34 -27.76
CA ASP A 645 -11.71 10.72 -29.00
C ASP A 645 -10.27 11.14 -28.75
N ARG A 646 -9.44 11.14 -29.81
CA ARG A 646 -8.03 11.48 -29.66
C ARG A 646 -7.85 12.95 -29.25
N LEU A 647 -7.12 13.17 -28.16
CA LEU A 647 -6.82 14.50 -27.65
C LEU A 647 -5.58 15.09 -28.34
N SER A 648 -5.66 16.35 -28.75
CA SER A 648 -4.47 17.10 -29.18
C SER A 648 -3.55 17.40 -27.99
N ALA A 649 -2.29 17.80 -28.24
CA ALA A 649 -1.40 18.25 -27.17
C ALA A 649 -1.97 19.44 -26.38
N SER A 650 -2.65 20.37 -27.05
CA SER A 650 -3.32 21.50 -26.39
C SER A 650 -4.52 21.07 -25.55
N ASP A 651 -5.30 20.09 -26.01
CA ASP A 651 -6.46 19.59 -25.26
C ASP A 651 -6.03 18.85 -23.99
N ARG A 652 -4.96 18.06 -24.07
CA ARG A 652 -4.33 17.40 -22.90
C ARG A 652 -3.93 18.43 -21.84
N LEU A 653 -3.25 19.50 -22.26
CA LEU A 653 -2.81 20.57 -21.34
C LEU A 653 -3.99 21.36 -20.78
N ALA A 654 -5.05 21.57 -21.55
CA ALA A 654 -6.26 22.24 -21.07
C ALA A 654 -6.99 21.41 -20.01
N LEU A 655 -7.15 20.11 -20.25
CA LEU A 655 -7.70 19.16 -19.26
C LEU A 655 -6.86 19.16 -17.98
N ILE A 656 -5.53 19.17 -18.09
CA ILE A 656 -4.62 19.28 -16.93
C ILE A 656 -4.90 20.55 -16.13
N GLU A 657 -5.01 21.71 -16.76
CA GLU A 657 -5.32 22.97 -16.06
C GLU A 657 -6.67 22.92 -15.34
N TYR A 658 -7.68 22.27 -15.92
CA TYR A 658 -8.95 22.07 -15.24
C TYR A 658 -8.84 21.08 -14.06
N LEU A 659 -8.13 19.96 -14.22
CA LEU A 659 -7.96 18.94 -13.17
C LEU A 659 -7.20 19.45 -11.93
N LYS A 660 -6.38 20.50 -12.08
CA LYS A 660 -5.78 21.20 -10.93
C LYS A 660 -6.83 21.83 -10.01
N VAL A 661 -7.92 22.33 -10.57
CA VAL A 661 -8.91 23.17 -9.85
C VAL A 661 -10.32 22.60 -9.84
N MET A 662 -10.54 21.43 -10.44
CA MET A 662 -11.86 20.80 -10.59
C MET A 662 -12.58 20.73 -9.25
N GLY A 663 -13.77 21.34 -9.23
CA GLY A 663 -14.67 21.37 -8.09
C GLY A 663 -14.32 22.36 -6.99
N ASN A 664 -13.17 23.03 -7.07
CA ASN A 664 -12.75 23.99 -6.06
C ASN A 664 -13.56 25.30 -6.15
N PRO A 665 -14.34 25.68 -5.11
CA PRO A 665 -15.18 26.87 -5.11
C PRO A 665 -14.40 28.16 -5.40
N LYS A 666 -13.13 28.23 -4.98
CA LYS A 666 -12.25 29.39 -5.22
C LYS A 666 -12.10 29.73 -6.71
N PHE A 667 -12.26 28.73 -7.59
CA PHE A 667 -12.12 28.88 -9.04
C PHE A 667 -13.46 28.89 -9.79
N SER A 668 -14.59 28.60 -9.14
CA SER A 668 -15.89 28.44 -9.80
C SER A 668 -16.26 29.68 -10.63
N ASP A 669 -16.21 30.88 -10.06
CA ASP A 669 -16.55 32.12 -10.79
C ASP A 669 -15.58 32.40 -11.94
N ALA A 670 -14.29 32.17 -11.72
CA ALA A 670 -13.26 32.33 -12.75
C ALA A 670 -13.48 31.34 -13.90
N LEU A 671 -14.00 30.14 -13.64
CA LEU A 671 -14.38 29.17 -14.66
C LEU A 671 -15.70 29.50 -15.36
N GLY A 672 -16.46 30.50 -14.92
CA GLY A 672 -17.82 30.78 -15.40
C GLY A 672 -18.85 29.80 -14.85
N GLY A 673 -18.68 29.39 -13.59
CA GLY A 673 -19.42 28.32 -12.91
C GLY A 673 -18.78 26.94 -13.11
N ASP A 674 -18.73 26.13 -12.06
CA ASP A 674 -18.27 24.74 -12.14
C ASP A 674 -19.39 23.77 -11.69
N PRO A 675 -19.88 22.86 -12.56
CA PRO A 675 -20.85 21.85 -12.15
C PRO A 675 -20.29 20.90 -11.08
N MET A 676 -18.96 20.83 -10.94
CA MET A 676 -18.28 20.01 -9.93
C MET A 676 -18.03 20.75 -8.62
N ASN A 677 -18.54 21.98 -8.45
CA ASN A 677 -18.28 22.76 -7.24
C ASN A 677 -18.76 22.01 -5.99
N TRP A 678 -17.81 21.63 -5.13
CA TRP A 678 -18.07 20.77 -3.98
C TRP A 678 -18.82 21.46 -2.83
N ASP A 679 -18.94 22.79 -2.84
CA ASP A 679 -19.81 23.51 -1.89
C ASP A 679 -21.30 23.24 -2.16
N ASN A 680 -21.64 22.70 -3.34
CA ASN A 680 -23.02 22.37 -3.72
C ASN A 680 -23.43 20.94 -3.33
N TYR A 681 -22.54 20.15 -2.73
CA TYR A 681 -22.84 18.76 -2.35
C TYR A 681 -23.55 18.69 -1.00
N SER A 682 -24.46 17.70 -0.83
CA SER A 682 -25.11 17.46 0.47
C SER A 682 -24.06 17.29 1.58
N PRO A 683 -24.30 17.81 2.80
CA PRO A 683 -23.40 17.58 3.94
C PRO A 683 -23.39 16.09 4.35
N PRO A 684 -22.36 15.63 5.08
CA PRO A 684 -22.38 14.29 5.68
C PRO A 684 -23.57 14.14 6.63
N PRO A 685 -24.12 12.90 6.79
CA PRO A 685 -25.09 12.61 7.83
C PRO A 685 -24.56 13.00 9.22
N GLU A 686 -25.48 13.35 10.11
CA GLU A 686 -25.14 13.62 11.51
C GLU A 686 -24.44 12.40 12.14
N ASP A 687 -23.37 12.68 12.89
CA ASP A 687 -22.56 11.68 13.58
C ASP A 687 -22.56 12.02 15.07
N THR A 688 -23.39 11.32 15.83
CA THR A 688 -23.64 11.69 17.24
C THR A 688 -22.66 10.99 18.19
N THR A 689 -22.09 9.84 17.80
CA THR A 689 -21.22 9.06 18.68
C THR A 689 -19.75 9.10 18.27
N GLY A 690 -19.45 9.50 17.03
CA GLY A 690 -18.10 9.64 16.49
C GLY A 690 -17.16 10.53 17.31
N PRO A 691 -17.57 11.76 17.70
CA PRO A 691 -16.73 12.62 18.54
C PRO A 691 -16.34 11.96 19.87
N ALA A 692 -17.27 11.25 20.51
CA ALA A 692 -17.00 10.53 21.76
C ALA A 692 -16.09 9.32 21.53
N ALA A 693 -16.19 8.64 20.39
CA ALA A 693 -15.26 7.58 20.01
C ALA A 693 -13.83 8.12 19.83
N CYS A 694 -13.66 9.27 19.17
CA CYS A 694 -12.35 9.91 19.07
C CYS A 694 -11.76 10.29 20.42
N GLU A 695 -12.55 10.88 21.32
CA GLU A 695 -12.09 11.23 22.67
C GLU A 695 -11.63 9.99 23.47
N LYS A 696 -12.41 8.89 23.40
CA LYS A 696 -12.05 7.61 24.02
C LYS A 696 -10.75 7.04 23.46
N THR A 697 -10.52 7.17 22.16
CA THR A 697 -9.32 6.67 21.50
C THR A 697 -8.06 7.40 21.97
N ILE A 698 -8.08 8.74 21.99
CA ILE A 698 -6.93 9.56 22.41
C ILE A 698 -6.52 9.26 23.85
N HIS A 699 -7.51 9.14 24.75
CA HIS A 699 -7.25 9.02 26.19
C HIS A 699 -7.15 7.59 26.70
N ARG A 700 -7.23 6.58 25.84
CA ARG A 700 -7.25 5.17 26.28
C ARG A 700 -6.06 4.80 27.16
N PHE A 701 -4.85 5.25 26.77
CA PHE A 701 -3.63 5.01 27.52
C PHE A 701 -3.50 5.89 28.79
N ASP A 702 -4.06 7.10 28.77
CA ASP A 702 -4.09 8.00 29.94
C ASP A 702 -5.06 7.51 31.02
N LEU A 703 -6.20 6.95 30.61
CA LEU A 703 -7.26 6.45 31.50
C LEU A 703 -6.81 5.18 32.24
N GLN A 704 -6.09 4.27 31.58
CA GLN A 704 -5.53 3.10 32.24
C GLN A 704 -4.39 3.44 33.20
N ALA A 705 -3.48 4.36 32.83
CA ALA A 705 -2.43 4.84 33.74
C ALA A 705 -3.00 5.48 35.01
N ARG A 706 -4.21 6.07 34.95
CA ARG A 706 -4.93 6.58 36.13
C ARG A 706 -5.65 5.49 36.92
N ALA A 707 -6.13 4.44 36.26
CA ALA A 707 -6.76 3.29 36.91
C ALA A 707 -5.74 2.43 37.68
N GLU A 708 -4.50 2.32 37.20
CA GLU A 708 -3.40 1.63 37.91
C GLU A 708 -2.82 2.43 39.09
N VAL A 709 -3.12 3.74 39.17
CA VAL A 709 -2.62 4.65 40.22
C VAL A 709 -3.68 4.93 41.32
N GLN A 710 -4.92 4.42 41.18
CA GLN A 710 -5.88 4.44 42.27
C GLN A 710 -5.75 3.15 43.11
N PRO A 711 -5.40 3.25 44.41
CA PRO A 711 -5.15 2.11 45.28
C PRO A 711 -6.42 1.32 45.65
#